data_AF-A0A943GPU3-F1
#
_entry.id   AF-A0A943GPU3-F1
#
_cell.length_a   1.000
_cell.length_b   1.000
_cell.length_c   1.000
_cell.angle_alpha   90.00
_cell.angle_beta   90.00
_cell.angle_gamma   90.00
#
_symmetry.space_group_name_H-M   'P 1'
#
loop_
_entity.id
_entity.type
_entity.pdbx_description
1 polymer ?
#
loop_
_entity_poly.entity_id
_entity_poly.type
_entity_poly.pdbx_seq_one_letter_code
_entity_poly.pdbx_strand_id
1 'polypeptide(L)'
;MKLKCKNTARLAVTAGLCASMALTGLPIDAIAEELVSASESSISATDVAVVSTAPAAVSAEQPAAEESATYDGYAVDEQGNVEISNASGLKHLAEVVNGGSSLQGKTVRLASDIDLNNEAWEPIGNTDARSFNGVFDGAGHVISNLLVKGAVDTSASNSNHGLFGCTANGEIKNLTVTNARVTGGLGVGAIVGRPYTSKMTNLTLAGDVQVSGYAYVGGMLGRNAYADLTNLKVDVKPGSRVDAQSKDSMTYVGGVVGFMGEGGIKVTNATSNINVYGSTAGIGGISGNIHYGNTFTDCSVSGDAKVKMTAANPEYHPFDTMQIGGIAGLWVNSNDADCRISGCSFDGSLSATSRTGEDYTSFIAGNDIAGGLWQPGENGSGSLTIVDGNATTVVPGGAKEAQDIFSNIKDGSTIKLSCDVTANVVIPEGVSVTIDLNGFTLSGGTVGGKAAITNNGAVVIRDSSAAGTGRIIREDNGTPSYYVIDNEGTMTIESGTVYNNAGDYKVGSSLICNGGKKTAVLNIKGGTLEQEKFIVVKNDDYGTLNMTGGVIKTSAGKEIDGKVYTPSGVQNWGQATLTGGVVNGAIWTSSWSDDLAAPKTVISGDFELNGDVVVKRAEAYPGGAAPEVSIEGGSLNVTEWNIQEDDAEIKVSGGTFEGEPPADEYIVPGSGLQKDENGNYVTVDAKLVFADAVQGGVYVHDVKGDAKPVTEADLLALVGMNVEDSGYTVVVDGAQLAELNRAIGAKDTSREFFFEFGAEKDGVSDSKVEPLVLTVRLVDTTAAPDPVEKVTVTFDDGIGGKTQVTVKPGELLAEPKAPVRDGWRFVGWFKVKVADGTLSEQWDFSKDVATADMTLYGGWVKADEAGKPEKKPTNKLPQTGDMAMMSVMALGSAGTAALAWASDKRRKAK
;
A
#
# COMPACT_ATOMS: atom_id res chain seq x y z
N MET A 1 1.81 -23.94 -51.32
CA MET A 1 0.67 -23.92 -52.27
C MET A 1 -0.53 -23.37 -51.51
N LYS A 2 -1.06 -22.21 -51.90
CA LYS A 2 -2.15 -21.52 -51.21
C LYS A 2 -3.49 -22.21 -51.52
N LEU A 3 -4.21 -22.72 -50.51
CA LEU A 3 -5.65 -22.96 -50.61
C LEU A 3 -6.38 -21.92 -49.76
N LYS A 4 -7.10 -21.01 -50.44
CA LYS A 4 -8.12 -20.14 -49.85
C LYS A 4 -9.39 -20.98 -49.69
N CYS A 5 -9.83 -21.24 -48.46
CA CYS A 5 -11.18 -21.74 -48.20
C CYS A 5 -12.07 -20.60 -47.70
N LYS A 6 -12.94 -20.11 -48.58
CA LYS A 6 -14.15 -19.36 -48.24
C LYS A 6 -15.20 -20.38 -47.81
N ASN A 7 -15.56 -20.42 -46.53
CA ASN A 7 -16.89 -20.78 -46.02
C ASN A 7 -16.90 -20.78 -44.47
N THR A 8 -17.40 -19.69 -43.89
CA THR A 8 -17.29 -19.34 -42.46
C THR A 8 -18.39 -19.92 -41.56
N ALA A 9 -19.09 -20.99 -41.98
CA ALA A 9 -20.24 -21.52 -41.22
C ALA A 9 -20.09 -22.97 -40.72
N ARG A 10 -18.98 -23.67 -41.01
CA ARG A 10 -18.79 -25.07 -40.60
C ARG A 10 -17.62 -25.33 -39.64
N LEU A 11 -16.88 -24.29 -39.22
CA LEU A 11 -15.82 -24.42 -38.21
C LEU A 11 -16.32 -24.31 -36.76
N ALA A 12 -17.54 -23.80 -36.55
CA ALA A 12 -18.11 -23.56 -35.20
C ALA A 12 -18.55 -24.85 -34.47
N VAL A 13 -18.70 -25.97 -35.19
CA VAL A 13 -19.16 -27.24 -34.59
C VAL A 13 -17.99 -28.13 -34.16
N THR A 14 -16.77 -27.88 -34.64
CA THR A 14 -15.60 -28.72 -34.33
C THR A 14 -14.79 -28.21 -33.13
N ALA A 15 -14.91 -26.93 -32.75
CA ALA A 15 -14.27 -26.39 -31.55
C ALA A 15 -14.92 -26.92 -30.24
N GLY A 16 -16.21 -27.25 -30.27
CA GLY A 16 -16.91 -27.86 -29.13
C GLY A 16 -16.56 -29.33 -28.88
N LEU A 17 -16.10 -30.06 -29.91
CA LEU A 17 -15.69 -31.47 -29.76
C LEU A 17 -14.22 -31.64 -29.36
N CYS A 18 -13.34 -30.69 -29.66
CA CYS A 18 -11.94 -30.76 -29.23
C CYS A 18 -11.75 -30.46 -27.73
N ALA A 19 -12.71 -29.78 -27.09
CA ALA A 19 -12.69 -29.51 -25.65
C ALA A 19 -12.94 -30.75 -24.76
N SER A 20 -13.40 -31.88 -25.32
CA SER A 20 -13.58 -33.13 -24.56
C SER A 20 -12.42 -34.12 -24.68
N MET A 21 -11.37 -33.83 -25.46
CA MET A 21 -10.25 -34.76 -25.69
C MET A 21 -8.92 -34.37 -25.03
N ALA A 22 -8.84 -33.24 -24.33
CA ALA A 22 -7.60 -32.78 -23.67
C ALA A 22 -7.53 -33.07 -22.15
N LEU A 23 -8.41 -33.93 -21.60
CA LEU A 23 -8.53 -34.15 -20.16
C LEU A 23 -8.59 -35.63 -19.76
N THR A 24 -7.62 -36.45 -20.17
CA THR A 24 -7.32 -37.71 -19.46
C THR A 24 -5.85 -38.06 -19.65
N GLY A 25 -4.99 -37.71 -18.69
CA GLY A 25 -3.61 -38.18 -18.65
C GLY A 25 -3.53 -39.68 -18.29
N LEU A 26 -3.74 -40.56 -19.27
CA LEU A 26 -3.45 -42.00 -19.18
C LEU A 26 -2.67 -42.47 -20.43
N PRO A 27 -1.76 -43.45 -20.28
CA PRO A 27 -0.79 -43.83 -21.32
C PRO A 27 -1.42 -44.52 -22.53
N ILE A 28 -0.73 -44.38 -23.67
CA ILE A 28 -1.19 -44.55 -25.05
C ILE A 28 -1.52 -45.99 -25.53
N ASP A 29 -1.44 -47.02 -24.69
CA ASP A 29 -1.64 -48.40 -25.16
C ASP A 29 -2.82 -49.08 -24.45
N ALA A 30 -4.05 -48.88 -24.96
CA ALA A 30 -5.13 -49.89 -25.01
C ALA A 30 -6.53 -49.27 -25.29
N ILE A 31 -6.82 -48.77 -26.50
CA ILE A 31 -8.19 -48.87 -27.09
C ILE A 31 -8.07 -48.87 -28.62
N ALA A 32 -7.79 -50.04 -29.19
CA ALA A 32 -7.91 -50.31 -30.61
C ALA A 32 -8.82 -51.53 -30.79
N GLU A 33 -10.14 -51.29 -30.91
CA GLU A 33 -11.13 -52.17 -31.55
C GLU A 33 -12.54 -51.60 -31.32
N GLU A 34 -12.96 -50.59 -32.12
CA GLU A 34 -14.38 -50.46 -32.57
C GLU A 34 -14.62 -49.35 -33.62
N LEU A 35 -13.66 -49.09 -34.51
CA LEU A 35 -13.85 -48.16 -35.65
C LEU A 35 -13.23 -48.75 -36.93
N VAL A 36 -13.73 -49.91 -37.34
CA VAL A 36 -13.55 -50.43 -38.71
C VAL A 36 -14.89 -50.96 -39.22
N SER A 37 -15.68 -50.09 -39.85
CA SER A 37 -16.32 -50.40 -41.14
C SER A 37 -16.98 -49.14 -41.70
N ALA A 38 -16.86 -48.98 -43.03
CA ALA A 38 -17.47 -47.97 -43.89
C ALA A 38 -16.69 -46.66 -44.18
N SER A 39 -15.44 -46.80 -44.62
CA SER A 39 -14.99 -46.19 -45.88
C SER A 39 -15.04 -47.32 -46.93
N GLU A 40 -15.51 -47.22 -48.17
CA GLU A 40 -15.49 -46.15 -49.17
C GLU A 40 -16.63 -46.41 -50.17
N SER A 41 -17.17 -45.37 -50.80
CA SER A 41 -17.33 -45.36 -52.26
C SER A 41 -17.66 -43.96 -52.76
N SER A 42 -16.88 -43.57 -53.75
CA SER A 42 -16.94 -42.37 -54.57
C SER A 42 -18.26 -42.27 -55.38
N ILE A 43 -18.60 -41.07 -55.85
CA ILE A 43 -18.94 -40.75 -57.27
C ILE A 43 -19.29 -39.24 -57.41
N SER A 44 -18.94 -38.70 -58.58
CA SER A 44 -18.92 -37.32 -59.03
C SER A 44 -20.27 -36.67 -59.37
N ALA A 45 -20.27 -35.34 -59.47
CA ALA A 45 -21.34 -34.53 -60.03
C ALA A 45 -21.44 -34.65 -61.56
N THR A 46 -22.65 -34.86 -62.09
CA THR A 46 -23.36 -34.17 -63.21
C THR A 46 -24.46 -35.08 -63.76
N ASP A 47 -25.74 -34.71 -63.60
CA ASP A 47 -26.70 -34.53 -64.71
C ASP A 47 -28.11 -34.19 -64.21
N VAL A 48 -28.76 -33.33 -64.98
CA VAL A 48 -30.10 -32.77 -64.81
C VAL A 48 -31.14 -33.70 -65.44
N ALA A 49 -32.27 -33.96 -64.76
CA ALA A 49 -33.64 -33.78 -65.31
C ALA A 49 -34.75 -34.44 -64.44
N VAL A 50 -35.66 -33.58 -63.98
CA VAL A 50 -37.14 -33.71 -63.89
C VAL A 50 -37.74 -35.12 -63.96
N VAL A 51 -38.38 -35.56 -62.86
CA VAL A 51 -39.72 -36.19 -62.89
C VAL A 51 -40.52 -35.71 -61.69
N SER A 52 -41.61 -35.02 -61.98
CA SER A 52 -42.70 -34.75 -61.06
C SER A 52 -43.33 -36.05 -60.57
N THR A 53 -43.41 -36.25 -59.27
CA THR A 53 -44.54 -36.97 -58.66
C THR A 53 -44.78 -36.37 -57.27
N ALA A 54 -45.92 -35.71 -57.12
CA ALA A 54 -46.46 -35.37 -55.82
C ALA A 54 -46.83 -36.66 -55.08
N PRO A 55 -46.63 -36.76 -53.76
CA PRO A 55 -47.40 -37.67 -52.94
C PRO A 55 -48.50 -36.89 -52.21
N ALA A 56 -49.72 -37.23 -52.60
CA ALA A 56 -50.95 -37.30 -51.81
C ALA A 56 -51.11 -36.34 -50.63
N ALA A 57 -52.03 -35.40 -50.82
CA ALA A 57 -52.83 -34.84 -49.74
C ALA A 57 -53.48 -35.98 -48.94
N VAL A 58 -52.99 -36.21 -47.73
CA VAL A 58 -53.79 -36.87 -46.69
C VAL A 58 -54.59 -35.75 -46.05
N SER A 59 -55.89 -35.78 -46.32
CA SER A 59 -56.89 -34.97 -45.65
C SER A 59 -56.78 -35.22 -44.15
N ALA A 60 -56.15 -34.30 -43.42
CA ALA A 60 -56.36 -34.19 -41.98
C ALA A 60 -57.78 -33.68 -41.79
N GLU A 61 -58.67 -34.61 -41.50
CA GLU A 61 -59.98 -34.34 -40.92
C GLU A 61 -59.76 -33.39 -39.74
N GLN A 62 -60.35 -32.20 -39.84
CA GLN A 62 -60.36 -31.17 -38.82
C GLN A 62 -60.81 -31.81 -37.50
N PRO A 63 -59.99 -31.84 -36.42
CA PRO A 63 -60.50 -32.25 -35.14
C PRO A 63 -61.55 -31.22 -34.74
N ALA A 64 -62.74 -31.73 -34.43
CA ALA A 64 -63.78 -30.98 -33.76
C ALA A 64 -63.19 -30.30 -32.52
N ALA A 65 -63.68 -29.10 -32.21
CA ALA A 65 -63.35 -28.35 -31.00
C ALA A 65 -63.40 -29.29 -29.78
N GLU A 66 -62.23 -29.66 -29.26
CA GLU A 66 -62.14 -30.32 -27.97
C GLU A 66 -62.57 -29.31 -26.90
N GLU A 67 -63.49 -29.73 -26.04
CA GLU A 67 -63.89 -28.99 -24.86
C GLU A 67 -62.65 -28.46 -24.13
N SER A 68 -62.69 -27.17 -23.76
CA SER A 68 -61.78 -26.57 -22.80
C SER A 68 -61.79 -27.41 -21.53
N ALA A 69 -60.84 -28.33 -21.40
CA ALA A 69 -60.56 -29.00 -20.16
C ALA A 69 -60.02 -27.93 -19.21
N THR A 70 -60.89 -27.41 -18.34
CA THR A 70 -60.51 -26.47 -17.29
C THR A 70 -59.62 -27.23 -16.30
N TYR A 71 -58.31 -27.11 -16.44
CA TYR A 71 -57.37 -27.66 -15.48
C TYR A 71 -57.28 -26.70 -14.28
N ASP A 72 -57.28 -27.23 -13.07
CA ASP A 72 -57.30 -26.42 -11.85
C ASP A 72 -56.11 -25.44 -11.81
N GLY A 73 -56.43 -24.15 -11.75
CA GLY A 73 -55.47 -23.06 -11.77
C GLY A 73 -54.71 -22.84 -13.07
N TYR A 74 -55.16 -23.39 -14.20
CA TYR A 74 -54.59 -23.18 -15.54
C TYR A 74 -55.71 -22.80 -16.53
N ALA A 75 -55.81 -21.52 -16.87
CA ALA A 75 -56.81 -21.00 -17.80
C ALA A 75 -56.15 -20.56 -19.12
N VAL A 76 -56.74 -20.88 -20.26
CA VAL A 76 -56.25 -20.50 -21.59
C VAL A 76 -57.26 -19.57 -22.26
N ASP A 77 -56.81 -18.41 -22.76
CA ASP A 77 -57.65 -17.48 -23.50
C ASP A 77 -57.79 -17.87 -24.99
N GLU A 78 -58.63 -17.15 -25.74
CA GLU A 78 -58.87 -17.38 -27.17
C GLU A 78 -57.61 -17.19 -28.04
N GLN A 79 -56.62 -16.44 -27.54
CA GLN A 79 -55.35 -16.18 -28.21
C GLN A 79 -54.28 -17.22 -27.82
N GLY A 80 -54.59 -18.15 -26.93
CA GLY A 80 -53.66 -19.17 -26.43
C GLY A 80 -52.69 -18.66 -25.37
N ASN A 81 -52.96 -17.52 -24.73
CA ASN A 81 -52.25 -17.10 -23.52
C ASN A 81 -52.79 -17.86 -22.31
N VAL A 82 -51.94 -18.01 -21.30
CA VAL A 82 -52.20 -18.82 -20.13
C VAL A 82 -52.22 -17.95 -18.88
N GLU A 83 -53.19 -18.17 -18.00
CA GLU A 83 -53.24 -17.60 -16.66
C GLU A 83 -53.10 -18.71 -15.61
N ILE A 84 -52.19 -18.53 -14.65
CA ILE A 84 -51.88 -19.49 -13.59
C ILE A 84 -52.22 -18.91 -12.22
N SER A 85 -53.05 -19.61 -11.43
CA SER A 85 -53.51 -19.13 -10.12
C SER A 85 -53.19 -20.04 -8.93
N ASN A 86 -52.51 -21.18 -9.14
CA ASN A 86 -52.07 -22.06 -8.06
C ASN A 86 -50.93 -22.99 -8.49
N ALA A 87 -50.42 -23.78 -7.53
CA ALA A 87 -49.32 -24.72 -7.75
C ALA A 87 -49.66 -25.85 -8.75
N SER A 88 -50.91 -26.33 -8.77
CA SER A 88 -51.36 -27.36 -9.72
C SER A 88 -51.26 -26.83 -11.16
N GLY A 89 -51.76 -25.63 -11.41
CA GLY A 89 -51.67 -25.00 -12.73
C GLY A 89 -50.22 -24.78 -13.17
N LEU A 90 -49.33 -24.38 -12.26
CA LEU A 90 -47.91 -24.22 -12.58
C LEU A 90 -47.22 -25.56 -12.90
N LYS A 91 -47.59 -26.64 -12.20
CA LYS A 91 -47.10 -28.00 -12.54
C LYS A 91 -47.60 -28.43 -13.91
N HIS A 92 -48.86 -28.13 -14.24
CA HIS A 92 -49.41 -28.43 -15.56
C HIS A 92 -48.70 -27.67 -16.68
N LEU A 93 -48.31 -26.42 -16.43
CA LEU A 93 -47.45 -25.69 -17.37
C LEU A 93 -46.13 -26.45 -17.64
N ALA A 94 -45.49 -27.01 -16.61
CA ALA A 94 -44.29 -27.83 -16.79
C ALA A 94 -44.58 -29.06 -17.66
N GLU A 95 -45.69 -29.75 -17.45
CA GLU A 95 -46.12 -30.88 -18.27
C GLU A 95 -46.34 -30.49 -19.75
N VAL A 96 -47.01 -29.36 -20.00
CA VAL A 96 -47.29 -28.84 -21.34
C VAL A 96 -45.98 -28.53 -22.09
N VAL A 97 -45.05 -27.85 -21.44
CA VAL A 97 -43.76 -27.48 -22.04
C VAL A 97 -42.87 -28.70 -22.24
N ASN A 98 -42.76 -29.57 -21.23
CA ASN A 98 -41.96 -30.79 -21.29
C ASN A 98 -42.55 -31.81 -22.29
N GLY A 99 -43.86 -31.75 -22.54
CA GLY A 99 -44.56 -32.49 -23.59
C GLY A 99 -44.28 -32.00 -25.01
N GLY A 100 -43.71 -30.80 -25.18
CA GLY A 100 -43.24 -30.28 -26.47
C GLY A 100 -43.89 -28.99 -26.94
N SER A 101 -44.82 -28.40 -26.19
CA SER A 101 -45.36 -27.09 -26.51
C SER A 101 -44.43 -25.99 -25.99
N SER A 102 -43.65 -25.37 -26.87
CA SER A 102 -42.71 -24.30 -26.47
C SER A 102 -43.41 -23.02 -26.01
N LEU A 103 -44.71 -22.88 -26.26
CA LEU A 103 -45.50 -21.66 -26.02
C LEU A 103 -44.91 -20.40 -26.70
N GLN A 104 -44.19 -20.59 -27.81
CA GLN A 104 -43.61 -19.48 -28.56
C GLN A 104 -44.68 -18.47 -29.00
N GLY A 105 -44.42 -17.19 -28.72
CA GLY A 105 -45.34 -16.10 -29.02
C GLY A 105 -46.58 -16.01 -28.12
N LYS A 106 -46.66 -16.83 -27.06
CA LYS A 106 -47.73 -16.78 -26.05
C LYS A 106 -47.23 -16.17 -24.76
N THR A 107 -48.15 -15.61 -23.97
CA THR A 107 -47.87 -15.13 -22.62
C THR A 107 -48.45 -16.09 -21.59
N VAL A 108 -47.67 -16.42 -20.58
CA VAL A 108 -48.09 -17.12 -19.36
C VAL A 108 -48.02 -16.11 -18.22
N ARG A 109 -49.12 -15.85 -17.53
CA ARG A 109 -49.20 -14.83 -16.49
C ARG A 109 -49.64 -15.42 -15.16
N LEU A 110 -49.01 -15.02 -14.05
CA LEU A 110 -49.51 -15.35 -12.72
C LEU A 110 -50.69 -14.45 -12.34
N ALA A 111 -51.69 -15.04 -11.67
CA ALA A 111 -52.85 -14.35 -11.11
C ALA A 111 -52.81 -14.25 -9.57
N SER A 112 -51.93 -14.99 -8.93
CA SER A 112 -51.72 -15.00 -7.48
C SER A 112 -50.32 -15.49 -7.13
N ASP A 113 -49.94 -15.31 -5.88
CA ASP A 113 -48.75 -15.97 -5.32
C ASP A 113 -48.95 -17.49 -5.29
N ILE A 114 -47.85 -18.24 -5.43
CA ILE A 114 -47.83 -19.70 -5.53
C ILE A 114 -46.81 -20.28 -4.54
N ASP A 115 -47.29 -21.14 -3.65
CA ASP A 115 -46.42 -21.93 -2.77
C ASP A 115 -46.22 -23.34 -3.34
N LEU A 116 -44.96 -23.72 -3.59
CA LEU A 116 -44.59 -25.06 -4.04
C LEU A 116 -44.42 -26.06 -2.89
N ASN A 117 -44.58 -25.62 -1.64
CA ASN A 117 -44.60 -26.45 -0.43
C ASN A 117 -43.34 -27.33 -0.22
N ASN A 118 -42.19 -26.96 -0.80
CA ASN A 118 -40.98 -27.80 -0.83
C ASN A 118 -41.22 -29.19 -1.46
N GLU A 119 -42.21 -29.31 -2.33
CA GLU A 119 -42.39 -30.53 -3.11
C GLU A 119 -41.33 -30.60 -4.20
N ALA A 120 -40.95 -31.83 -4.58
CA ALA A 120 -39.97 -32.04 -5.65
C ALA A 120 -40.50 -31.41 -6.96
N TRP A 121 -39.70 -30.50 -7.52
CA TRP A 121 -40.05 -29.75 -8.72
C TRP A 121 -39.37 -30.33 -9.95
N GLU A 122 -40.16 -30.58 -11.00
CA GLU A 122 -39.66 -30.85 -12.34
C GLU A 122 -39.55 -29.52 -13.10
N PRO A 123 -38.36 -29.13 -13.59
CA PRO A 123 -38.18 -27.85 -14.27
C PRO A 123 -39.09 -27.68 -15.50
N ILE A 124 -39.59 -26.47 -15.70
CA ILE A 124 -40.28 -26.09 -16.94
C ILE A 124 -39.23 -26.00 -18.05
N GLY A 125 -39.38 -26.82 -19.09
CA GLY A 125 -38.41 -26.96 -20.16
C GLY A 125 -37.18 -27.75 -19.74
N ASN A 126 -37.37 -29.03 -19.44
CA ASN A 126 -36.35 -29.92 -18.87
C ASN A 126 -35.23 -30.35 -19.84
N THR A 127 -35.33 -30.01 -21.13
CA THR A 127 -34.28 -30.24 -22.12
C THR A 127 -34.23 -29.09 -23.13
N ASP A 128 -33.12 -28.96 -23.85
CA ASP A 128 -32.98 -27.94 -24.91
C ASP A 128 -34.10 -28.03 -25.98
N ALA A 129 -34.47 -29.27 -26.36
CA ALA A 129 -35.52 -29.54 -27.35
C ALA A 129 -36.94 -29.24 -26.82
N ARG A 130 -37.09 -29.05 -25.50
CA ARG A 130 -38.35 -28.77 -24.82
C ARG A 130 -38.32 -27.40 -24.13
N SER A 131 -37.50 -26.48 -24.61
CA SER A 131 -37.34 -25.15 -24.02
C SER A 131 -38.65 -24.35 -24.00
N PHE A 132 -38.83 -23.56 -22.94
CA PHE A 132 -39.89 -22.56 -22.88
C PHE A 132 -39.50 -21.32 -23.68
N ASN A 133 -40.34 -20.97 -24.65
CA ASN A 133 -40.09 -19.91 -25.62
C ASN A 133 -41.15 -18.80 -25.63
N GLY A 134 -42.02 -18.79 -24.62
CA GLY A 134 -43.03 -17.77 -24.42
C GLY A 134 -42.54 -16.61 -23.54
N VAL A 135 -43.48 -15.73 -23.19
CA VAL A 135 -43.28 -14.73 -22.13
C VAL A 135 -43.88 -15.27 -20.84
N PHE A 136 -43.08 -15.43 -19.79
CA PHE A 136 -43.58 -15.70 -18.45
C PHE A 136 -43.61 -14.40 -17.64
N ASP A 137 -44.79 -13.88 -17.37
CA ASP A 137 -45.01 -12.66 -16.60
C ASP A 137 -45.52 -13.01 -15.20
N GLY A 138 -44.64 -12.88 -14.20
CA GLY A 138 -45.02 -13.05 -12.81
C GLY A 138 -46.04 -12.01 -12.33
N ALA A 139 -46.26 -10.92 -13.07
CA ALA A 139 -47.19 -9.84 -12.74
C ALA A 139 -47.01 -9.27 -11.31
N GLY A 140 -45.80 -9.37 -10.75
CA GLY A 140 -45.46 -8.95 -9.40
C GLY A 140 -45.70 -10.00 -8.31
N HIS A 141 -46.17 -11.20 -8.68
CA HIS A 141 -46.44 -12.29 -7.75
C HIS A 141 -45.17 -13.05 -7.32
N VAL A 142 -45.33 -13.81 -6.23
CA VAL A 142 -44.28 -14.61 -5.61
C VAL A 142 -44.47 -16.10 -5.90
N ILE A 143 -43.38 -16.79 -6.23
CA ILE A 143 -43.30 -18.26 -6.15
C ILE A 143 -42.39 -18.61 -4.96
N SER A 144 -42.88 -19.40 -4.00
CA SER A 144 -42.13 -19.75 -2.78
C SER A 144 -41.81 -21.24 -2.66
N ASN A 145 -40.75 -21.54 -1.90
CA ASN A 145 -40.40 -22.88 -1.43
C ASN A 145 -40.13 -23.89 -2.56
N LEU A 146 -39.43 -23.42 -3.62
CA LEU A 146 -38.96 -24.26 -4.72
C LEU A 146 -37.92 -25.28 -4.22
N LEU A 147 -38.12 -26.56 -4.55
CA LEU A 147 -37.17 -27.63 -4.27
C LEU A 147 -36.83 -28.43 -5.53
N VAL A 148 -35.61 -28.25 -6.04
CA VAL A 148 -35.06 -29.04 -7.15
C VAL A 148 -33.89 -29.86 -6.63
N LYS A 149 -33.89 -31.17 -6.88
CA LYS A 149 -32.83 -32.08 -6.44
C LYS A 149 -32.21 -32.81 -7.63
N GLY A 150 -31.05 -32.35 -8.07
CA GLY A 150 -30.13 -33.06 -8.96
C GLY A 150 -28.90 -33.56 -8.20
N ALA A 151 -28.17 -34.49 -8.80
CA ALA A 151 -26.84 -34.86 -8.32
C ALA A 151 -25.87 -33.66 -8.47
N VAL A 152 -24.65 -33.75 -7.97
CA VAL A 152 -23.63 -32.69 -8.18
C VAL A 152 -22.46 -33.33 -8.93
N ASP A 153 -22.66 -33.51 -10.24
CA ASP A 153 -21.72 -34.18 -11.14
C ASP A 153 -21.79 -33.59 -12.56
N THR A 154 -20.98 -34.14 -13.47
CA THR A 154 -20.91 -33.70 -14.87
C THR A 154 -21.84 -34.47 -15.80
N SER A 155 -22.81 -35.24 -15.28
CA SER A 155 -23.70 -36.02 -16.14
C SER A 155 -24.64 -35.12 -16.95
N ALA A 156 -24.86 -35.45 -18.23
CA ALA A 156 -25.72 -34.64 -19.10
C ALA A 156 -27.18 -34.58 -18.60
N SER A 157 -27.66 -35.66 -17.97
CA SER A 157 -28.97 -35.75 -17.32
C SER A 157 -29.15 -34.81 -16.13
N ASN A 158 -28.07 -34.21 -15.65
CA ASN A 158 -28.02 -33.37 -14.47
C ASN A 158 -27.65 -31.93 -14.85
N SER A 159 -28.17 -31.48 -15.99
CA SER A 159 -27.94 -30.15 -16.54
C SER A 159 -29.22 -29.32 -16.53
N ASN A 160 -29.05 -28.00 -16.39
CA ASN A 160 -30.10 -27.00 -16.54
C ASN A 160 -31.22 -27.14 -15.49
N HIS A 161 -30.91 -26.77 -14.25
CA HIS A 161 -31.82 -26.88 -13.11
C HIS A 161 -32.28 -25.52 -12.61
N GLY A 162 -33.58 -25.41 -12.28
CA GLY A 162 -34.23 -24.22 -11.72
C GLY A 162 -35.75 -24.35 -11.74
N LEU A 163 -36.49 -23.26 -11.49
CA LEU A 163 -37.92 -23.19 -11.80
C LEU A 163 -38.15 -23.54 -13.29
N PHE A 164 -37.32 -22.96 -14.15
CA PHE A 164 -37.15 -23.33 -15.55
C PHE A 164 -35.82 -24.05 -15.75
N GLY A 165 -35.82 -25.10 -16.56
CA GLY A 165 -34.59 -25.75 -16.99
C GLY A 165 -33.95 -24.95 -18.11
N CYS A 166 -34.61 -24.92 -19.28
CA CYS A 166 -34.16 -24.24 -20.48
C CYS A 166 -35.23 -23.26 -21.00
N THR A 167 -34.78 -22.07 -21.38
CA THR A 167 -35.60 -21.08 -22.12
C THR A 167 -34.93 -20.70 -23.44
N ALA A 168 -35.69 -20.22 -24.42
CA ALA A 168 -35.14 -19.59 -25.62
C ALA A 168 -36.11 -18.60 -26.28
N ASN A 169 -35.60 -17.51 -26.84
CA ASN A 169 -36.38 -16.56 -27.66
C ASN A 169 -37.63 -15.97 -26.98
N GLY A 170 -37.66 -15.95 -25.65
CA GLY A 170 -38.77 -15.49 -24.84
C GLY A 170 -38.35 -14.43 -23.82
N GLU A 171 -39.14 -14.27 -22.76
CA GLU A 171 -38.83 -13.38 -21.65
C GLU A 171 -39.40 -13.95 -20.35
N ILE A 172 -38.63 -13.91 -19.26
CA ILE A 172 -39.17 -14.08 -17.91
C ILE A 172 -39.11 -12.72 -17.22
N LYS A 173 -40.24 -12.28 -16.68
CA LYS A 173 -40.32 -10.96 -16.04
C LYS A 173 -41.25 -10.86 -14.83
N ASN A 174 -41.02 -9.81 -14.04
CA ASN A 174 -41.89 -9.36 -12.95
C ASN A 174 -42.19 -10.47 -11.93
N LEU A 175 -41.17 -11.24 -11.55
CA LEU A 175 -41.33 -12.42 -10.71
C LEU A 175 -40.41 -12.34 -9.50
N THR A 176 -40.95 -12.67 -8.33
CA THR A 176 -40.15 -12.93 -7.13
C THR A 176 -40.14 -14.43 -6.83
N VAL A 177 -38.96 -15.02 -6.66
CA VAL A 177 -38.80 -16.39 -6.17
C VAL A 177 -38.22 -16.35 -4.76
N THR A 178 -38.83 -17.08 -3.81
CA THR A 178 -38.37 -17.11 -2.42
C THR A 178 -38.08 -18.51 -1.90
N ASN A 179 -37.11 -18.60 -0.97
CA ASN A 179 -36.75 -19.82 -0.25
C ASN A 179 -36.35 -20.99 -1.18
N ALA A 180 -35.64 -20.71 -2.26
CA ALA A 180 -35.28 -21.71 -3.25
C ALA A 180 -34.14 -22.62 -2.76
N ARG A 181 -34.31 -23.93 -2.93
CA ARG A 181 -33.27 -24.96 -2.72
C ARG A 181 -33.08 -25.74 -4.01
N VAL A 182 -31.96 -25.51 -4.69
CA VAL A 182 -31.68 -26.11 -6.01
C VAL A 182 -30.32 -26.78 -5.98
N THR A 183 -30.29 -28.07 -6.29
CA THR A 183 -29.05 -28.79 -6.60
C THR A 183 -29.08 -29.32 -8.03
N GLY A 184 -27.92 -29.33 -8.69
CA GLY A 184 -27.76 -29.88 -10.04
C GLY A 184 -26.30 -29.99 -10.45
N GLY A 185 -26.04 -30.55 -11.61
CA GLY A 185 -24.68 -30.71 -12.14
C GLY A 185 -24.19 -29.44 -12.82
N LEU A 186 -24.70 -29.15 -14.01
CA LEU A 186 -24.27 -28.03 -14.84
C LEU A 186 -25.41 -27.04 -15.10
N GLY A 187 -25.14 -25.73 -15.17
CA GLY A 187 -26.16 -24.75 -15.53
C GLY A 187 -27.27 -24.70 -14.48
N VAL A 188 -26.93 -24.32 -13.26
CA VAL A 188 -27.85 -24.35 -12.12
C VAL A 188 -28.18 -22.92 -11.71
N GLY A 189 -29.48 -22.60 -11.61
CA GLY A 189 -29.96 -21.31 -11.12
C GLY A 189 -31.33 -21.43 -10.48
N ALA A 190 -31.64 -20.63 -9.46
CA ALA A 190 -32.94 -20.74 -8.79
C ALA A 190 -34.12 -20.49 -9.74
N ILE A 191 -33.97 -19.55 -10.68
CA ILE A 191 -35.02 -19.18 -11.63
C ILE A 191 -34.85 -19.96 -12.94
N VAL A 192 -33.66 -19.91 -13.55
CA VAL A 192 -33.42 -20.56 -14.85
C VAL A 192 -32.05 -21.24 -14.88
N GLY A 193 -32.01 -22.52 -15.23
CA GLY A 193 -30.75 -23.22 -15.44
C GLY A 193 -29.99 -22.71 -16.68
N ARG A 194 -30.68 -22.60 -17.81
CA ARG A 194 -30.14 -22.06 -19.06
C ARG A 194 -31.08 -20.99 -19.67
N PRO A 195 -30.81 -19.69 -19.42
CA PRO A 195 -31.54 -18.57 -20.03
C PRO A 195 -31.49 -18.54 -21.56
N TYR A 196 -30.33 -18.88 -22.13
CA TYR A 196 -30.06 -18.78 -23.56
C TYR A 196 -30.45 -17.41 -24.13
N THR A 197 -31.28 -17.34 -25.16
CA THR A 197 -31.66 -16.10 -25.85
C THR A 197 -32.90 -15.42 -25.26
N SER A 198 -33.41 -15.89 -24.12
CA SER A 198 -34.53 -15.24 -23.44
C SER A 198 -34.07 -14.07 -22.58
N LYS A 199 -34.82 -12.97 -22.60
CA LYS A 199 -34.59 -11.82 -21.73
C LYS A 199 -34.98 -12.14 -20.29
N MET A 200 -34.26 -11.54 -19.34
CA MET A 200 -34.57 -11.63 -17.92
C MET A 200 -34.74 -10.22 -17.37
N THR A 201 -35.96 -9.88 -16.96
CA THR A 201 -36.33 -8.49 -16.64
C THR A 201 -37.06 -8.41 -15.30
N ASN A 202 -36.62 -7.56 -14.39
CA ASN A 202 -37.35 -7.30 -13.14
C ASN A 202 -37.63 -8.58 -12.34
N LEU A 203 -36.56 -9.31 -12.01
CA LEU A 203 -36.63 -10.55 -11.25
C LEU A 203 -36.02 -10.35 -9.87
N THR A 204 -36.65 -10.93 -8.85
CA THR A 204 -36.14 -10.92 -7.47
C THR A 204 -35.96 -12.34 -6.94
N LEU A 205 -34.82 -12.60 -6.30
CA LEU A 205 -34.55 -13.84 -5.57
C LEU A 205 -34.33 -13.48 -4.10
N ALA A 206 -35.14 -14.05 -3.20
CA ALA A 206 -35.14 -13.64 -1.79
C ALA A 206 -35.37 -14.80 -0.82
N GLY A 207 -35.28 -14.51 0.48
CA GLY A 207 -35.49 -15.51 1.55
C GLY A 207 -34.24 -16.36 1.85
N ASP A 208 -34.43 -17.59 2.32
CA ASP A 208 -33.32 -18.54 2.56
C ASP A 208 -33.01 -19.34 1.29
N VAL A 209 -31.93 -18.97 0.62
CA VAL A 209 -31.59 -19.51 -0.71
C VAL A 209 -30.33 -20.36 -0.64
N GLN A 210 -30.43 -21.56 -1.20
CA GLN A 210 -29.33 -22.53 -1.30
C GLN A 210 -29.27 -23.06 -2.73
N VAL A 211 -28.25 -22.66 -3.49
CA VAL A 211 -28.02 -23.14 -4.85
C VAL A 211 -26.67 -23.81 -4.90
N SER A 212 -26.61 -25.07 -5.34
CA SER A 212 -25.35 -25.81 -5.41
C SER A 212 -25.22 -26.59 -6.70
N GLY A 213 -24.04 -26.59 -7.31
CA GLY A 213 -23.76 -27.46 -8.44
C GLY A 213 -22.30 -27.79 -8.69
N TYR A 214 -22.02 -28.42 -9.83
CA TYR A 214 -20.65 -28.78 -10.22
C TYR A 214 -19.97 -27.59 -10.89
N ALA A 215 -20.60 -27.00 -11.92
CA ALA A 215 -20.09 -25.82 -12.63
C ALA A 215 -21.23 -25.03 -13.30
N TYR A 216 -20.95 -23.77 -13.65
CA TYR A 216 -21.90 -22.83 -14.26
C TYR A 216 -23.13 -22.61 -13.38
N VAL A 217 -22.90 -22.09 -12.18
CA VAL A 217 -23.93 -21.96 -11.13
C VAL A 217 -24.15 -20.48 -10.83
N GLY A 218 -25.37 -20.01 -11.00
CA GLY A 218 -25.77 -18.67 -10.59
C GLY A 218 -26.82 -18.72 -9.49
N GLY A 219 -26.93 -17.67 -8.67
CA GLY A 219 -28.05 -17.58 -7.72
C GLY A 219 -29.39 -17.60 -8.46
N MET A 220 -29.52 -16.81 -9.53
CA MET A 220 -30.74 -16.78 -10.36
C MET A 220 -30.62 -17.63 -11.63
N LEU A 221 -29.51 -17.47 -12.36
CA LEU A 221 -29.35 -17.92 -13.73
C LEU A 221 -28.10 -18.79 -13.87
N GLY A 222 -28.21 -20.00 -14.38
CA GLY A 222 -27.07 -20.91 -14.51
C GLY A 222 -26.09 -20.47 -15.61
N ARG A 223 -26.32 -20.92 -16.85
CA ARG A 223 -25.33 -20.76 -17.94
C ARG A 223 -25.91 -20.24 -19.25
N ASN A 224 -25.02 -19.71 -20.08
CA ASN A 224 -25.28 -19.32 -21.46
C ASN A 224 -26.34 -18.24 -21.57
N ALA A 225 -26.21 -17.13 -20.83
CA ALA A 225 -27.08 -15.97 -21.01
C ALA A 225 -26.65 -15.16 -22.26
N TYR A 226 -27.46 -15.19 -23.32
CA TYR A 226 -27.22 -14.59 -24.65
C TYR A 226 -28.18 -13.44 -24.98
N ALA A 227 -28.83 -12.87 -23.97
CA ALA A 227 -29.74 -11.75 -24.11
C ALA A 227 -29.57 -10.78 -22.93
N ASP A 228 -30.05 -9.55 -23.11
CA ASP A 228 -29.95 -8.50 -22.09
C ASP A 228 -30.63 -8.93 -20.77
N LEU A 229 -29.94 -8.64 -19.68
CA LEU A 229 -30.35 -8.91 -18.31
C LEU A 229 -30.56 -7.57 -17.61
N THR A 230 -31.78 -7.27 -17.15
CA THR A 230 -32.13 -5.94 -16.65
C THR A 230 -32.91 -6.02 -15.34
N ASN A 231 -32.50 -5.23 -14.34
CA ASN A 231 -33.18 -5.14 -13.04
C ASN A 231 -33.29 -6.51 -12.35
N LEU A 232 -32.14 -7.12 -12.06
CA LEU A 232 -32.09 -8.43 -11.38
C LEU A 232 -31.63 -8.23 -9.93
N LYS A 233 -32.45 -8.61 -8.95
CA LYS A 233 -32.20 -8.36 -7.53
C LYS A 233 -32.10 -9.65 -6.72
N VAL A 234 -30.92 -10.00 -6.25
CA VAL A 234 -30.72 -11.04 -5.23
C VAL A 234 -30.66 -10.36 -3.86
N ASP A 235 -31.67 -10.60 -3.03
CA ASP A 235 -31.89 -9.97 -1.72
C ASP A 235 -32.30 -11.04 -0.70
N VAL A 236 -31.30 -11.77 -0.25
CA VAL A 236 -31.44 -13.01 0.50
C VAL A 236 -31.06 -12.83 1.97
N LYS A 237 -31.47 -13.78 2.81
CA LYS A 237 -31.14 -13.79 4.24
C LYS A 237 -29.67 -14.16 4.47
N PRO A 238 -29.04 -13.69 5.57
CA PRO A 238 -27.72 -14.15 5.98
C PRO A 238 -27.62 -15.67 6.03
N GLY A 239 -26.52 -16.23 5.50
CA GLY A 239 -26.30 -17.67 5.38
C GLY A 239 -26.79 -18.29 4.06
N SER A 240 -27.52 -17.53 3.24
CA SER A 240 -27.80 -17.92 1.85
C SER A 240 -26.51 -17.95 1.04
N ARG A 241 -26.43 -18.90 0.09
CA ARG A 241 -25.21 -19.10 -0.72
C ARG A 241 -25.47 -19.75 -2.08
N VAL A 242 -24.52 -19.50 -2.97
CA VAL A 242 -24.34 -20.18 -4.26
C VAL A 242 -22.99 -20.89 -4.22
N ASP A 243 -23.00 -22.21 -4.43
CA ASP A 243 -21.81 -23.04 -4.35
C ASP A 243 -21.55 -23.80 -5.65
N ALA A 244 -20.29 -23.90 -6.06
CA ALA A 244 -19.90 -24.88 -7.05
C ALA A 244 -18.53 -25.50 -6.82
N GLN A 245 -18.45 -26.80 -7.13
CA GLN A 245 -17.30 -27.66 -6.82
C GLN A 245 -16.87 -28.46 -8.05
N SER A 246 -16.08 -27.83 -8.93
CA SER A 246 -15.68 -28.36 -10.23
C SER A 246 -14.37 -29.15 -10.22
N LYS A 247 -13.90 -29.56 -9.03
CA LYS A 247 -12.56 -30.16 -8.83
C LYS A 247 -11.50 -29.31 -9.54
N ASP A 248 -10.78 -29.83 -10.53
CA ASP A 248 -9.68 -29.15 -11.23
C ASP A 248 -10.13 -28.41 -12.51
N SER A 249 -11.42 -28.46 -12.85
CA SER A 249 -11.98 -27.74 -14.00
C SER A 249 -12.45 -26.35 -13.60
N MET A 250 -12.64 -25.44 -14.56
CA MET A 250 -13.21 -24.11 -14.29
C MET A 250 -14.62 -24.19 -13.70
N THR A 251 -14.91 -23.34 -12.72
CA THR A 251 -16.15 -23.43 -11.94
C THR A 251 -17.28 -22.58 -12.51
N TYR A 252 -17.02 -21.30 -12.81
CA TYR A 252 -18.03 -20.31 -13.21
C TYR A 252 -19.21 -20.20 -12.23
N VAL A 253 -19.07 -19.32 -11.24
CA VAL A 253 -20.06 -19.07 -10.20
C VAL A 253 -20.37 -17.59 -10.10
N GLY A 254 -21.66 -17.25 -10.10
CA GLY A 254 -22.13 -15.89 -9.92
C GLY A 254 -23.22 -15.77 -8.86
N GLY A 255 -23.27 -14.65 -8.14
CA GLY A 255 -24.43 -14.39 -7.28
C GLY A 255 -25.72 -14.24 -8.08
N VAL A 256 -25.64 -13.72 -9.32
CA VAL A 256 -26.79 -13.63 -10.24
C VAL A 256 -26.67 -14.65 -11.36
N VAL A 257 -25.55 -14.67 -12.09
CA VAL A 257 -25.36 -15.50 -13.30
C VAL A 257 -24.09 -16.34 -13.23
N GLY A 258 -24.18 -17.65 -13.40
CA GLY A 258 -22.99 -18.50 -13.45
C GLY A 258 -22.11 -18.20 -14.66
N PHE A 259 -22.69 -18.21 -15.86
CA PHE A 259 -21.96 -17.98 -17.11
C PHE A 259 -22.73 -17.15 -18.14
N MET A 260 -22.14 -16.04 -18.55
CA MET A 260 -22.58 -15.18 -19.65
C MET A 260 -22.12 -15.74 -20.99
N GLY A 261 -22.95 -15.60 -22.03
CA GLY A 261 -22.54 -15.83 -23.41
C GLY A 261 -21.84 -14.61 -24.03
N GLU A 262 -21.31 -14.80 -25.23
CA GLU A 262 -20.74 -13.76 -26.08
C GLU A 262 -21.81 -12.98 -26.90
N GLY A 263 -21.46 -11.80 -27.41
CA GLY A 263 -22.27 -11.12 -28.43
C GLY A 263 -22.79 -9.72 -28.08
N GLY A 264 -22.13 -9.01 -27.17
CA GLY A 264 -22.50 -7.61 -26.89
C GLY A 264 -23.67 -7.46 -25.92
N ILE A 265 -23.83 -8.43 -25.01
CA ILE A 265 -24.94 -8.50 -24.06
C ILE A 265 -24.77 -7.44 -22.97
N LYS A 266 -25.89 -6.83 -22.56
CA LYS A 266 -25.93 -5.88 -21.46
C LYS A 266 -26.47 -6.52 -20.19
N VAL A 267 -25.74 -6.35 -19.10
CA VAL A 267 -26.22 -6.61 -17.75
C VAL A 267 -26.37 -5.25 -17.06
N THR A 268 -27.60 -4.86 -16.75
CA THR A 268 -27.90 -3.53 -16.22
C THR A 268 -28.70 -3.63 -14.93
N ASN A 269 -28.25 -2.90 -13.91
CA ASN A 269 -28.92 -2.82 -12.61
C ASN A 269 -29.14 -4.21 -11.98
N ALA A 270 -28.05 -4.98 -11.90
CA ALA A 270 -28.05 -6.29 -11.23
C ALA A 270 -27.42 -6.15 -9.84
N THR A 271 -28.15 -6.53 -8.79
CA THR A 271 -27.70 -6.42 -7.40
C THR A 271 -27.66 -7.76 -6.70
N SER A 272 -26.69 -7.96 -5.81
CA SER A 272 -26.54 -9.22 -5.07
C SER A 272 -26.02 -9.03 -3.65
N ASN A 273 -26.58 -9.76 -2.69
CA ASN A 273 -26.06 -9.88 -1.33
C ASN A 273 -25.80 -11.34 -0.90
N ILE A 274 -25.77 -12.27 -1.86
CA ILE A 274 -25.58 -13.69 -1.58
C ILE A 274 -24.09 -14.05 -1.48
N ASN A 275 -23.75 -15.00 -0.62
CA ASN A 275 -22.40 -15.56 -0.60
C ASN A 275 -22.16 -16.41 -1.86
N VAL A 276 -20.97 -16.30 -2.46
CA VAL A 276 -20.59 -17.01 -3.68
C VAL A 276 -19.31 -17.79 -3.42
N TYR A 277 -19.39 -19.12 -3.49
CA TYR A 277 -18.28 -20.03 -3.24
C TYR A 277 -18.00 -20.89 -4.46
N GLY A 278 -16.80 -20.75 -5.03
CA GLY A 278 -16.35 -21.57 -6.17
C GLY A 278 -15.01 -22.23 -5.89
N SER A 279 -14.76 -23.38 -6.51
CA SER A 279 -13.51 -24.10 -6.28
C SER A 279 -12.30 -23.46 -6.96
N THR A 280 -12.34 -23.17 -8.26
CA THR A 280 -11.09 -22.94 -9.04
C THR A 280 -11.02 -21.65 -9.84
N ALA A 281 -12.07 -21.29 -10.60
CA ALA A 281 -12.00 -20.17 -11.53
C ALA A 281 -13.37 -19.64 -11.94
N GLY A 282 -13.44 -18.35 -12.28
CA GLY A 282 -14.65 -17.65 -12.69
C GLY A 282 -15.61 -17.44 -11.54
N ILE A 283 -15.14 -16.90 -10.41
CA ILE A 283 -15.97 -16.66 -9.22
C ILE A 283 -16.27 -15.16 -9.10
N GLY A 284 -17.52 -14.76 -9.33
CA GLY A 284 -17.95 -13.36 -9.23
C GLY A 284 -19.18 -13.14 -8.37
N GLY A 285 -19.29 -11.98 -7.73
CA GLY A 285 -20.48 -11.65 -6.93
C GLY A 285 -21.74 -11.39 -7.76
N ILE A 286 -21.59 -10.97 -9.02
CA ILE A 286 -22.70 -10.88 -10.00
C ILE A 286 -22.61 -12.01 -11.02
N SER A 287 -21.48 -12.12 -11.72
CA SER A 287 -21.29 -13.06 -12.81
C SER A 287 -19.97 -13.83 -12.70
N GLY A 288 -19.98 -15.11 -13.05
CA GLY A 288 -18.72 -15.87 -13.15
C GLY A 288 -17.76 -15.33 -14.22
N ASN A 289 -18.28 -14.72 -15.29
CA ASN A 289 -17.49 -14.14 -16.37
C ASN A 289 -18.14 -12.91 -17.03
N ILE A 290 -17.33 -12.13 -17.75
CA ILE A 290 -17.74 -11.17 -18.77
C ILE A 290 -17.03 -11.51 -20.10
N HIS A 291 -17.79 -11.76 -21.16
CA HIS A 291 -17.23 -11.98 -22.50
C HIS A 291 -17.00 -10.67 -23.25
N TYR A 292 -16.07 -10.72 -24.20
CA TYR A 292 -15.80 -9.67 -25.17
C TYR A 292 -17.07 -9.05 -25.75
N GLY A 293 -17.09 -7.72 -25.84
CA GLY A 293 -18.23 -6.92 -26.28
C GLY A 293 -19.31 -6.72 -25.21
N ASN A 294 -19.40 -7.56 -24.19
CA ASN A 294 -20.44 -7.42 -23.17
C ASN A 294 -20.18 -6.19 -22.29
N THR A 295 -21.27 -5.60 -21.79
CA THR A 295 -21.23 -4.43 -20.91
C THR A 295 -22.02 -4.67 -19.63
N PHE A 296 -21.40 -4.43 -18.49
CA PHE A 296 -22.05 -4.43 -17.18
C PHE A 296 -22.20 -2.97 -16.71
N THR A 297 -23.39 -2.58 -16.28
CA THR A 297 -23.69 -1.20 -15.89
C THR A 297 -24.56 -1.16 -14.64
N ASP A 298 -24.15 -0.34 -13.67
CA ASP A 298 -24.89 -0.12 -12.42
C ASP A 298 -25.16 -1.41 -11.64
N CYS A 299 -24.21 -2.36 -11.69
CA CYS A 299 -24.32 -3.62 -10.95
C CYS A 299 -23.61 -3.52 -9.60
N SER A 300 -24.20 -4.08 -8.54
CA SER A 300 -23.62 -3.96 -7.20
C SER A 300 -23.70 -5.22 -6.36
N VAL A 301 -22.67 -5.45 -5.56
CA VAL A 301 -22.66 -6.48 -4.52
C VAL A 301 -22.60 -5.77 -3.17
N SER A 302 -23.42 -6.20 -2.20
CA SER A 302 -23.61 -5.50 -0.93
C SER A 302 -23.83 -6.46 0.25
N GLY A 303 -23.87 -5.92 1.46
CA GLY A 303 -24.39 -6.62 2.64
C GLY A 303 -23.47 -7.71 3.19
N ASP A 304 -22.15 -7.47 3.20
CA ASP A 304 -21.11 -8.41 3.68
C ASP A 304 -21.05 -9.73 2.92
N ALA A 305 -21.51 -9.75 1.66
CA ALA A 305 -21.43 -10.92 0.80
C ALA A 305 -19.98 -11.40 0.67
N LYS A 306 -19.78 -12.71 0.85
CA LYS A 306 -18.46 -13.35 0.72
C LYS A 306 -18.32 -13.96 -0.66
N VAL A 307 -17.37 -13.46 -1.44
CA VAL A 307 -16.96 -14.07 -2.71
C VAL A 307 -15.65 -14.81 -2.44
N LYS A 308 -15.69 -16.15 -2.49
CA LYS A 308 -14.57 -17.00 -2.07
C LYS A 308 -14.19 -18.06 -3.10
N MET A 309 -12.90 -18.14 -3.37
CA MET A 309 -12.28 -19.27 -4.05
C MET A 309 -11.73 -20.26 -3.03
N THR A 310 -12.10 -21.55 -3.14
CA THR A 310 -11.80 -22.56 -2.11
C THR A 310 -10.70 -23.56 -2.48
N ALA A 311 -10.26 -23.58 -3.74
CA ALA A 311 -9.24 -24.49 -4.26
C ALA A 311 -8.34 -23.77 -5.28
N ALA A 312 -7.82 -22.60 -4.88
CA ALA A 312 -6.87 -21.83 -5.66
C ALA A 312 -5.65 -22.68 -6.05
N ASN A 313 -5.23 -22.58 -7.32
CA ASN A 313 -4.03 -23.27 -7.81
C ASN A 313 -3.11 -22.27 -8.56
N PRO A 314 -1.99 -21.85 -7.92
CA PRO A 314 -1.01 -20.96 -8.53
C PRO A 314 -0.34 -21.50 -9.80
N GLU A 315 -0.32 -22.82 -9.99
CA GLU A 315 0.26 -23.46 -11.18
C GLU A 315 -0.55 -23.15 -12.45
N TYR A 316 -1.89 -23.07 -12.34
CA TYR A 316 -2.78 -22.78 -13.47
C TYR A 316 -3.17 -21.30 -13.55
N HIS A 317 -3.16 -20.62 -12.41
CA HIS A 317 -3.51 -19.20 -12.29
C HIS A 317 -2.46 -18.54 -11.40
N PRO A 318 -1.33 -18.05 -11.96
CA PRO A 318 -0.36 -17.32 -11.17
C PRO A 318 -1.08 -16.20 -10.40
N PHE A 319 -0.56 -15.91 -9.22
CA PHE A 319 -1.23 -15.12 -8.19
C PHE A 319 -1.90 -13.83 -8.69
N ASP A 320 -1.27 -13.12 -9.62
CA ASP A 320 -1.75 -11.84 -10.17
C ASP A 320 -2.80 -11.98 -11.30
N THR A 321 -3.16 -13.22 -11.66
CA THR A 321 -4.13 -13.56 -12.72
C THR A 321 -5.32 -14.39 -12.20
N MET A 322 -5.46 -14.50 -10.88
CA MET A 322 -6.50 -15.29 -10.25
C MET A 322 -7.90 -14.84 -10.70
N GLN A 323 -8.70 -15.80 -11.16
CA GLN A 323 -9.99 -15.59 -11.82
C GLN A 323 -11.14 -15.52 -10.80
N ILE A 324 -11.00 -14.59 -9.87
CA ILE A 324 -11.99 -14.21 -8.86
C ILE A 324 -12.10 -12.68 -8.81
N GLY A 325 -13.31 -12.15 -8.76
CA GLY A 325 -13.55 -10.71 -8.65
C GLY A 325 -14.89 -10.38 -8.00
N GLY A 326 -15.06 -9.15 -7.52
CA GLY A 326 -16.26 -8.77 -6.79
C GLY A 326 -17.51 -8.69 -7.67
N ILE A 327 -17.42 -8.17 -8.90
CA ILE A 327 -18.55 -8.15 -9.86
C ILE A 327 -18.45 -9.34 -10.82
N ALA A 328 -17.35 -9.43 -11.57
CA ALA A 328 -17.10 -10.47 -12.55
C ALA A 328 -15.91 -11.33 -12.15
N GLY A 329 -16.07 -12.66 -12.17
CA GLY A 329 -14.99 -13.57 -11.76
C GLY A 329 -13.80 -13.57 -12.69
N LEU A 330 -14.05 -13.54 -14.00
CA LEU A 330 -13.02 -13.37 -15.01
C LEU A 330 -13.55 -12.55 -16.18
N TRP A 331 -12.65 -12.13 -17.05
CA TRP A 331 -13.02 -11.54 -18.32
C TRP A 331 -12.36 -12.31 -19.47
N VAL A 332 -13.03 -12.32 -20.62
CA VAL A 332 -12.59 -13.03 -21.82
C VAL A 332 -12.45 -12.02 -22.94
N ASN A 333 -11.30 -11.99 -23.62
CA ASN A 333 -11.10 -11.19 -24.82
C ASN A 333 -11.34 -12.02 -26.09
N SER A 334 -11.75 -11.35 -27.16
CA SER A 334 -11.61 -11.84 -28.53
C SER A 334 -11.44 -10.65 -29.47
N ASN A 335 -11.23 -10.92 -30.75
CA ASN A 335 -10.77 -9.92 -31.69
C ASN A 335 -11.69 -8.70 -31.79
N ASP A 336 -11.14 -7.52 -31.45
CA ASP A 336 -11.70 -6.18 -31.66
C ASP A 336 -12.99 -5.85 -30.86
N ALA A 337 -13.27 -6.58 -29.78
CA ALA A 337 -14.44 -6.34 -28.92
C ALA A 337 -14.06 -6.24 -27.44
N ASP A 338 -14.11 -5.03 -26.89
CA ASP A 338 -13.78 -4.76 -25.49
C ASP A 338 -14.87 -5.23 -24.53
N CYS A 339 -14.47 -5.73 -23.37
CA CYS A 339 -15.35 -5.85 -22.20
C CYS A 339 -15.49 -4.48 -21.53
N ARG A 340 -16.69 -4.13 -21.07
CA ARG A 340 -16.91 -2.87 -20.34
C ARG A 340 -17.66 -3.08 -19.02
N ILE A 341 -17.16 -2.48 -17.96
CA ILE A 341 -17.83 -2.40 -16.66
C ILE A 341 -17.90 -0.93 -16.25
N SER A 342 -19.09 -0.43 -15.89
CA SER A 342 -19.30 0.99 -15.63
C SER A 342 -20.28 1.21 -14.49
N GLY A 343 -19.93 2.05 -13.51
CA GLY A 343 -20.83 2.37 -12.39
C GLY A 343 -21.14 1.18 -11.49
N CYS A 344 -20.30 0.15 -11.50
CA CYS A 344 -20.47 -1.04 -10.68
C CYS A 344 -19.68 -0.93 -9.37
N SER A 345 -20.20 -1.50 -8.29
CA SER A 345 -19.60 -1.40 -6.94
C SER A 345 -19.61 -2.72 -6.18
N PHE A 346 -18.54 -2.99 -5.44
CA PHE A 346 -18.43 -4.17 -4.57
C PHE A 346 -18.21 -3.73 -3.12
N ASP A 347 -19.19 -4.01 -2.27
CA ASP A 347 -19.18 -3.77 -0.82
C ASP A 347 -19.32 -5.12 -0.09
N GLY A 348 -18.34 -5.99 -0.33
CA GLY A 348 -18.25 -7.33 0.25
C GLY A 348 -16.81 -7.72 0.54
N SER A 349 -16.55 -9.01 0.76
CA SER A 349 -15.18 -9.50 0.98
C SER A 349 -14.76 -10.52 -0.08
N LEU A 350 -13.57 -10.32 -0.64
CA LEU A 350 -12.89 -11.30 -1.49
C LEU A 350 -11.92 -12.15 -0.65
N SER A 351 -11.89 -13.46 -0.91
CA SER A 351 -10.88 -14.34 -0.32
C SER A 351 -10.54 -15.51 -1.24
N ALA A 352 -9.29 -15.97 -1.18
CA ALA A 352 -8.85 -17.14 -1.92
C ALA A 352 -8.00 -18.03 -1.04
N THR A 353 -8.33 -19.33 -1.02
CA THR A 353 -7.55 -20.34 -0.30
C THR A 353 -7.20 -21.50 -1.22
N SER A 354 -6.00 -22.05 -1.05
CA SER A 354 -5.59 -23.28 -1.73
C SER A 354 -6.40 -24.49 -1.23
N ARG A 355 -6.29 -25.62 -1.95
CA ARG A 355 -6.85 -26.90 -1.48
C ARG A 355 -6.25 -27.37 -0.16
N THR A 356 -5.02 -26.97 0.13
CA THR A 356 -4.28 -27.33 1.36
C THR A 356 -4.53 -26.33 2.50
N GLY A 357 -5.27 -25.25 2.26
CA GLY A 357 -5.65 -24.26 3.27
C GLY A 357 -4.72 -23.05 3.37
N GLU A 358 -3.80 -22.88 2.43
CA GLU A 358 -2.96 -21.67 2.34
C GLU A 358 -3.82 -20.47 1.94
N ASP A 359 -3.57 -19.31 2.55
CA ASP A 359 -4.28 -18.06 2.27
C ASP A 359 -3.57 -17.30 1.14
N TYR A 360 -4.32 -17.01 0.09
CA TYR A 360 -3.87 -16.23 -1.07
C TYR A 360 -4.66 -14.93 -1.22
N THR A 361 -5.37 -14.49 -0.19
CA THR A 361 -6.25 -13.31 -0.25
C THR A 361 -5.49 -12.03 -0.60
N SER A 362 -4.23 -11.86 -0.18
CA SER A 362 -3.43 -10.69 -0.53
C SER A 362 -3.15 -10.56 -2.03
N PHE A 363 -3.12 -11.67 -2.77
CA PHE A 363 -2.82 -11.66 -4.21
C PHE A 363 -3.98 -11.20 -5.07
N ILE A 364 -5.21 -11.23 -4.53
CA ILE A 364 -6.41 -10.75 -5.23
C ILE A 364 -6.85 -9.36 -4.73
N ALA A 365 -5.99 -8.69 -3.96
CA ALA A 365 -6.20 -7.31 -3.55
C ALA A 365 -6.33 -6.42 -4.80
N GLY A 366 -7.46 -5.73 -4.93
CA GLY A 366 -7.78 -4.90 -6.10
C GLY A 366 -8.63 -5.58 -7.18
N ASN A 367 -9.09 -6.82 -6.98
CA ASN A 367 -10.05 -7.49 -7.88
C ASN A 367 -11.52 -7.16 -7.55
N ASP A 368 -11.79 -6.03 -6.89
CA ASP A 368 -13.15 -5.65 -6.43
C ASP A 368 -14.17 -5.60 -7.58
N ILE A 369 -13.72 -5.29 -8.79
CA ILE A 369 -14.59 -5.25 -9.97
C ILE A 369 -14.47 -6.53 -10.80
N ALA A 370 -13.27 -6.84 -11.28
CA ALA A 370 -13.06 -8.00 -12.15
C ALA A 370 -11.82 -8.78 -11.73
N GLY A 371 -11.90 -10.12 -11.82
CA GLY A 371 -10.74 -10.97 -11.68
C GLY A 371 -9.88 -11.02 -12.95
N GLY A 372 -8.93 -11.95 -12.98
CA GLY A 372 -7.96 -12.09 -14.07
C GLY A 372 -8.55 -12.41 -15.44
N LEU A 373 -7.75 -12.14 -16.48
CA LEU A 373 -8.03 -12.52 -17.86
C LEU A 373 -8.07 -14.06 -17.99
N TRP A 374 -9.02 -14.57 -18.76
CA TRP A 374 -9.01 -15.97 -19.17
C TRP A 374 -8.00 -16.21 -20.29
N GLN A 375 -6.84 -16.76 -19.90
CA GLN A 375 -5.68 -17.09 -20.74
C GLN A 375 -5.15 -15.91 -21.57
N PRO A 376 -3.95 -15.37 -21.26
CA PRO A 376 -3.29 -14.44 -22.16
C PRO A 376 -2.87 -15.19 -23.44
N GLY A 377 -3.70 -15.13 -24.48
CA GLY A 377 -3.36 -15.64 -25.80
C GLY A 377 -2.55 -14.60 -26.58
N GLU A 378 -1.54 -15.03 -27.33
CA GLU A 378 -0.78 -14.18 -28.28
C GLU A 378 -1.65 -13.52 -29.38
N ASN A 379 -2.96 -13.81 -29.43
CA ASN A 379 -3.84 -13.48 -30.56
C ASN A 379 -5.23 -12.91 -30.17
N GLY A 380 -5.48 -12.49 -28.92
CA GLY A 380 -6.79 -11.93 -28.54
C GLY A 380 -6.83 -10.40 -28.52
N SER A 381 -7.45 -9.74 -29.53
CA SER A 381 -7.41 -8.28 -29.70
C SER A 381 -8.47 -7.43 -28.97
N GLY A 382 -8.68 -7.65 -27.67
CA GLY A 382 -9.64 -6.87 -26.86
C GLY A 382 -9.09 -6.45 -25.50
N SER A 383 -9.70 -5.43 -24.90
CA SER A 383 -9.36 -4.91 -23.57
C SER A 383 -10.55 -5.00 -22.60
N LEU A 384 -10.27 -4.88 -21.30
CA LEU A 384 -11.29 -4.61 -20.29
C LEU A 384 -11.22 -3.13 -19.91
N THR A 385 -12.32 -2.42 -20.09
CA THR A 385 -12.47 -1.04 -19.61
C THR A 385 -13.37 -1.00 -18.38
N ILE A 386 -12.83 -0.49 -17.27
CA ILE A 386 -13.56 -0.23 -16.03
C ILE A 386 -13.72 1.27 -15.86
N VAL A 387 -14.95 1.72 -15.64
CA VAL A 387 -15.27 3.13 -15.37
C VAL A 387 -15.93 3.27 -14.00
N ASP A 388 -15.26 3.98 -13.11
CA ASP A 388 -15.72 4.29 -11.76
C ASP A 388 -15.76 5.80 -11.56
N GLY A 389 -16.97 6.38 -11.53
CA GLY A 389 -17.16 7.81 -11.62
C GLY A 389 -16.47 8.41 -12.86
N ASN A 390 -15.47 9.26 -12.63
CA ASN A 390 -14.65 9.87 -13.69
C ASN A 390 -13.35 9.09 -13.98
N ALA A 391 -12.98 8.11 -13.15
CA ALA A 391 -11.77 7.32 -13.34
C ALA A 391 -12.02 6.23 -14.39
N THR A 392 -11.06 6.04 -15.30
CA THR A 392 -11.11 4.98 -16.32
C THR A 392 -9.86 4.14 -16.22
N THR A 393 -10.02 2.84 -15.95
CA THR A 393 -8.94 1.85 -15.99
C THR A 393 -9.10 0.99 -17.25
N VAL A 394 -8.03 0.88 -18.02
CA VAL A 394 -7.97 0.01 -19.19
C VAL A 394 -6.96 -1.11 -18.91
N VAL A 395 -7.41 -2.35 -19.03
CA VAL A 395 -6.59 -3.55 -18.89
C VAL A 395 -6.44 -4.19 -20.28
N PRO A 396 -5.22 -4.25 -20.84
CA PRO A 396 -5.00 -4.86 -22.14
C PRO A 396 -5.24 -6.37 -22.08
N GLY A 397 -5.67 -6.98 -23.19
CA GLY A 397 -5.81 -8.43 -23.31
C GLY A 397 -4.50 -9.17 -23.62
N GLY A 398 -3.45 -8.43 -23.94
CA GLY A 398 -2.16 -8.95 -24.35
C GLY A 398 -1.19 -7.84 -24.76
N ALA A 399 0.02 -8.23 -25.18
CA ALA A 399 1.11 -7.31 -25.46
C ALA A 399 0.81 -6.39 -26.66
N LYS A 400 0.12 -6.90 -27.69
CA LYS A 400 -0.27 -6.10 -28.85
C LYS A 400 -1.30 -5.04 -28.46
N GLU A 401 -2.28 -5.41 -27.65
CA GLU A 401 -3.35 -4.52 -27.21
C GLU A 401 -2.78 -3.43 -26.30
N ALA A 402 -1.79 -3.77 -25.45
CA ALA A 402 -1.05 -2.78 -24.69
C ALA A 402 -0.36 -1.75 -25.59
N GLN A 403 0.30 -2.17 -26.67
CA GLN A 403 0.91 -1.26 -27.66
C GLN A 403 -0.13 -0.36 -28.34
N ASP A 404 -1.28 -0.90 -28.72
CA ASP A 404 -2.36 -0.14 -29.36
C ASP A 404 -2.96 0.90 -28.39
N ILE A 405 -3.12 0.54 -27.11
CA ILE A 405 -3.56 1.44 -26.03
C ILE A 405 -2.53 2.56 -25.80
N PHE A 406 -1.23 2.23 -25.71
CA PHE A 406 -0.18 3.23 -25.56
C PHE A 406 -0.05 4.17 -26.77
N SER A 407 -0.54 3.76 -27.94
CA SER A 407 -0.61 4.63 -29.12
C SER A 407 -1.80 5.61 -29.08
N ASN A 408 -2.80 5.37 -28.23
CA ASN A 408 -4.05 6.16 -28.14
C ASN A 408 -4.47 6.40 -26.68
N ILE A 409 -3.55 6.91 -25.86
CA ILE A 409 -3.76 7.12 -24.43
C ILE A 409 -4.84 8.17 -24.21
N LYS A 410 -5.80 7.85 -23.33
CA LYS A 410 -6.85 8.79 -22.93
C LYS A 410 -6.39 9.57 -21.70
N ASP A 411 -6.63 10.87 -21.70
CA ASP A 411 -6.38 11.74 -20.56
C ASP A 411 -7.15 11.26 -19.31
N GLY A 412 -6.48 11.28 -18.17
CA GLY A 412 -6.99 10.81 -16.88
C GLY A 412 -7.13 9.30 -16.74
N SER A 413 -6.71 8.51 -17.73
CA SER A 413 -6.84 7.05 -17.66
C SER A 413 -5.73 6.39 -16.82
N THR A 414 -6.04 5.22 -16.26
CA THR A 414 -5.08 4.27 -15.72
C THR A 414 -4.91 3.11 -16.70
N ILE A 415 -3.69 2.82 -17.11
CA ILE A 415 -3.34 1.63 -17.89
C ILE A 415 -2.77 0.61 -16.92
N LYS A 416 -3.48 -0.50 -16.68
CA LYS A 416 -3.04 -1.57 -15.77
C LYS A 416 -2.58 -2.76 -16.57
N LEU A 417 -1.31 -3.14 -16.48
CA LEU A 417 -0.75 -4.25 -17.26
C LEU A 417 -1.33 -5.60 -16.83
N SER A 418 -1.45 -6.51 -17.80
CA SER A 418 -1.94 -7.88 -17.64
C SER A 418 -0.94 -8.94 -18.12
N CYS A 419 0.16 -8.48 -18.73
CA CYS A 419 1.26 -9.29 -19.22
C CYS A 419 2.50 -8.40 -19.35
N ASP A 420 3.66 -9.02 -19.55
CA ASP A 420 4.85 -8.30 -19.97
C ASP A 420 4.63 -7.68 -21.35
N VAL A 421 5.16 -6.48 -21.55
CA VAL A 421 5.00 -5.70 -22.78
C VAL A 421 6.35 -5.16 -23.22
N THR A 422 6.72 -5.38 -24.48
CA THR A 422 7.84 -4.69 -25.11
C THR A 422 7.30 -3.54 -25.99
N ALA A 423 7.47 -2.29 -25.56
CA ALA A 423 7.00 -1.10 -26.27
C ALA A 423 7.83 0.15 -25.91
N ASN A 424 7.99 1.05 -26.89
CA ASN A 424 8.46 2.42 -26.62
C ASN A 424 7.23 3.33 -26.51
N VAL A 425 6.90 3.73 -25.29
CA VAL A 425 5.69 4.51 -24.97
C VAL A 425 5.99 6.00 -25.06
N VAL A 426 5.12 6.77 -25.72
CA VAL A 426 5.20 8.24 -25.78
C VAL A 426 3.94 8.83 -25.16
N ILE A 427 4.09 9.57 -24.08
CA ILE A 427 2.99 10.31 -23.44
C ILE A 427 2.97 11.72 -24.03
N PRO A 428 1.90 12.13 -24.71
CA PRO A 428 1.82 13.44 -25.34
C PRO A 428 1.58 14.55 -24.31
N GLU A 429 1.87 15.79 -24.71
CA GLU A 429 1.60 16.98 -23.90
C GLU A 429 0.10 17.14 -23.65
N GLY A 430 -0.25 17.61 -22.44
CA GLY A 430 -1.64 17.77 -22.02
C GLY A 430 -2.38 16.48 -21.65
N VAL A 431 -1.72 15.31 -21.71
CA VAL A 431 -2.28 14.03 -21.24
C VAL A 431 -1.71 13.66 -19.88
N SER A 432 -2.60 13.39 -18.94
CA SER A 432 -2.31 12.74 -17.66
C SER A 432 -2.65 11.26 -17.71
N VAL A 433 -1.76 10.39 -17.25
CA VAL A 433 -1.97 8.93 -17.23
C VAL A 433 -1.30 8.30 -16.02
N THR A 434 -1.93 7.28 -15.46
CA THR A 434 -1.29 6.37 -14.50
C THR A 434 -0.92 5.08 -15.23
N ILE A 435 0.33 4.65 -15.13
CA ILE A 435 0.78 3.34 -15.58
C ILE A 435 0.95 2.46 -14.35
N ASP A 436 0.08 1.47 -14.23
CA ASP A 436 0.10 0.47 -13.18
C ASP A 436 0.73 -0.82 -13.71
N LEU A 437 1.96 -1.09 -13.27
CA LEU A 437 2.77 -2.21 -13.72
C LEU A 437 2.16 -3.55 -13.30
N ASN A 438 1.40 -3.59 -12.21
CA ASN A 438 0.69 -4.77 -11.72
C ASN A 438 1.53 -6.07 -11.75
N GLY A 439 2.79 -5.98 -11.32
CA GLY A 439 3.72 -7.11 -11.27
C GLY A 439 4.42 -7.45 -12.59
N PHE A 440 4.04 -6.82 -13.71
CA PHE A 440 4.56 -7.07 -15.05
C PHE A 440 5.66 -6.09 -15.47
N THR A 441 6.41 -6.48 -16.50
CA THR A 441 7.51 -5.70 -17.07
C THR A 441 7.06 -4.91 -18.30
N LEU A 442 7.33 -3.60 -18.30
CA LEU A 442 7.34 -2.75 -19.50
C LEU A 442 8.79 -2.58 -20.00
N SER A 443 9.12 -3.24 -21.10
CA SER A 443 10.43 -3.18 -21.75
C SER A 443 10.42 -2.21 -22.94
N GLY A 444 11.37 -1.29 -23.01
CA GLY A 444 11.61 -0.47 -24.21
C GLY A 444 12.30 -1.23 -25.36
N GLY A 445 12.61 -2.52 -25.18
CA GLY A 445 13.44 -3.31 -26.10
C GLY A 445 14.83 -2.69 -26.26
N THR A 446 15.36 -2.74 -27.49
CA THR A 446 16.70 -2.26 -27.87
C THR A 446 16.68 -1.18 -28.96
N VAL A 447 15.53 -0.54 -29.18
CA VAL A 447 15.38 0.45 -30.28
C VAL A 447 16.25 1.68 -29.99
N GLY A 448 17.17 1.99 -30.90
CA GLY A 448 18.07 3.13 -30.77
C GLY A 448 17.32 4.47 -30.72
N GLY A 449 17.73 5.36 -29.82
CA GLY A 449 17.18 6.72 -29.71
C GLY A 449 15.76 6.80 -29.15
N LYS A 450 15.22 5.74 -28.53
CA LYS A 450 13.85 5.72 -27.98
C LYS A 450 13.81 5.22 -26.55
N ALA A 451 13.31 5.99 -25.60
CA ALA A 451 13.16 5.48 -24.24
C ALA A 451 12.09 4.36 -24.15
N ALA A 452 12.07 3.60 -23.06
CA ALA A 452 10.90 2.76 -22.74
C ALA A 452 9.68 3.65 -22.52
N ILE A 453 9.87 4.77 -21.80
CA ILE A 453 8.86 5.82 -21.66
C ILE A 453 9.47 7.18 -22.03
N THR A 454 8.87 7.86 -23.00
CA THR A 454 9.10 9.29 -23.28
C THR A 454 7.89 10.07 -22.77
N ASN A 455 8.05 10.89 -21.74
CA ASN A 455 6.95 11.63 -21.14
C ASN A 455 6.99 13.11 -21.52
N ASN A 456 5.95 13.61 -22.20
CA ASN A 456 5.73 15.05 -22.43
C ASN A 456 4.52 15.60 -21.66
N GLY A 457 3.79 14.74 -20.96
CA GLY A 457 2.56 15.05 -20.21
C GLY A 457 2.75 14.88 -18.71
N ALA A 458 1.77 14.26 -18.04
CA ALA A 458 1.82 13.94 -16.62
C ALA A 458 1.69 12.42 -16.40
N VAL A 459 2.68 11.78 -15.79
CA VAL A 459 2.70 10.32 -15.57
C VAL A 459 2.80 9.99 -14.11
N VAL A 460 1.97 9.05 -13.64
CA VAL A 460 2.17 8.36 -12.36
C VAL A 460 2.57 6.91 -12.65
N ILE A 461 3.69 6.45 -12.09
CA ILE A 461 4.12 5.06 -12.13
C ILE A 461 3.84 4.42 -10.78
N ARG A 462 3.15 3.28 -10.79
CA ARG A 462 2.95 2.44 -9.62
C ARG A 462 2.96 0.97 -10.00
N ASP A 463 3.05 0.13 -8.99
CA ASP A 463 2.84 -1.30 -9.08
C ASP A 463 1.83 -1.72 -8.00
N SER A 464 0.63 -2.12 -8.43
CA SER A 464 -0.42 -2.61 -7.55
C SER A 464 -0.27 -4.07 -7.14
N SER A 465 0.69 -4.82 -7.69
CA SER A 465 0.87 -6.22 -7.33
C SER A 465 1.29 -6.37 -5.87
N ALA A 466 0.80 -7.41 -5.21
CA ALA A 466 1.18 -7.70 -3.83
C ALA A 466 2.68 -8.01 -3.69
N ALA A 467 3.29 -8.56 -4.74
CA ALA A 467 4.70 -8.92 -4.76
C ALA A 467 5.64 -7.72 -5.06
N GLY A 468 5.11 -6.62 -5.63
CA GLY A 468 5.91 -5.45 -6.00
C GLY A 468 6.94 -5.75 -7.11
N THR A 469 6.65 -6.70 -7.99
CA THR A 469 7.59 -7.21 -9.01
C THR A 469 7.55 -6.48 -10.34
N GLY A 470 6.71 -5.46 -10.49
CA GLY A 470 6.54 -4.68 -11.70
C GLY A 470 7.80 -3.89 -12.06
N ARG A 471 8.17 -3.90 -13.34
CA ARG A 471 9.44 -3.34 -13.82
C ARG A 471 9.29 -2.44 -15.03
N ILE A 472 10.15 -1.44 -15.15
CA ILE A 472 10.40 -0.69 -16.39
C ILE A 472 11.86 -0.86 -16.74
N ILE A 473 12.13 -1.39 -17.94
CA ILE A 473 13.50 -1.74 -18.37
C ILE A 473 13.75 -1.33 -19.82
N ARG A 474 15.03 -1.42 -20.20
CA ARG A 474 15.45 -1.67 -21.59
C ARG A 474 16.28 -2.95 -21.63
N GLU A 475 16.48 -3.52 -22.82
CA GLU A 475 17.13 -4.82 -23.01
C GLU A 475 18.60 -4.72 -23.46
N ASP A 476 19.17 -3.52 -23.50
CA ASP A 476 20.54 -3.22 -23.99
C ASP A 476 21.65 -3.59 -23.00
N ASN A 477 21.68 -4.84 -22.54
CA ASN A 477 22.53 -5.23 -21.43
C ASN A 477 24.03 -5.09 -21.72
N GLY A 478 24.75 -4.31 -20.90
CA GLY A 478 26.21 -4.16 -21.00
C GLY A 478 26.73 -3.40 -22.23
N THR A 479 25.84 -2.71 -22.96
CA THR A 479 26.19 -1.82 -24.08
C THR A 479 25.62 -0.43 -23.84
N PRO A 480 26.24 0.65 -24.36
CA PRO A 480 25.62 1.97 -24.31
C PRO A 480 24.24 1.95 -24.99
N SER A 481 23.20 2.35 -24.24
CA SER A 481 21.81 2.38 -24.70
C SER A 481 21.29 3.81 -24.83
N TYR A 482 19.97 3.96 -24.97
CA TYR A 482 19.26 5.21 -24.66
C TYR A 482 18.71 5.17 -23.22
N TYR A 483 18.12 6.28 -22.76
CA TYR A 483 17.45 6.35 -21.45
C TYR A 483 16.37 5.27 -21.31
N VAL A 484 16.12 4.75 -20.11
CA VAL A 484 14.91 3.94 -19.86
C VAL A 484 13.70 4.86 -19.81
N ILE A 485 13.84 6.00 -19.14
CA ILE A 485 12.83 7.04 -19.08
C ILE A 485 13.44 8.38 -19.54
N ASP A 486 12.81 8.99 -20.55
CA ASP A 486 13.05 10.38 -20.96
C ASP A 486 11.86 11.24 -20.50
N ASN A 487 12.02 11.97 -19.40
CA ASN A 487 10.99 12.80 -18.81
C ASN A 487 11.16 14.27 -19.21
N GLU A 488 10.24 14.77 -20.01
CA GLU A 488 10.12 16.17 -20.47
C GLU A 488 8.80 16.79 -19.96
N GLY A 489 8.16 16.17 -18.97
CA GLY A 489 6.89 16.59 -18.38
C GLY A 489 6.90 16.43 -16.86
N THR A 490 5.76 16.13 -16.25
CA THR A 490 5.69 15.78 -14.83
C THR A 490 5.63 14.26 -14.67
N MET A 491 6.52 13.67 -13.89
CA MET A 491 6.49 12.25 -13.54
C MET A 491 6.48 12.07 -12.03
N THR A 492 5.66 11.16 -11.54
CA THR A 492 5.67 10.71 -10.14
C THR A 492 5.87 9.20 -10.11
N ILE A 493 6.88 8.72 -9.39
CA ILE A 493 7.13 7.30 -9.15
C ILE A 493 6.71 6.99 -7.71
N GLU A 494 5.64 6.20 -7.55
CA GLU A 494 5.10 5.79 -6.26
C GLU A 494 5.63 4.42 -5.82
N SER A 495 5.75 3.47 -6.75
CA SER A 495 6.28 2.13 -6.50
C SER A 495 6.73 1.44 -7.81
N GLY A 496 7.18 0.19 -7.71
CA GLY A 496 7.77 -0.58 -8.82
C GLY A 496 9.28 -0.41 -8.93
N THR A 497 9.87 -1.06 -9.93
CA THR A 497 11.32 -1.02 -10.17
C THR A 497 11.65 -0.45 -11.56
N VAL A 498 12.47 0.59 -11.64
CA VAL A 498 13.11 0.99 -12.90
C VAL A 498 14.52 0.44 -12.87
N TYR A 499 14.86 -0.42 -13.83
CA TYR A 499 16.16 -1.11 -13.84
C TYR A 499 16.80 -1.12 -15.21
N ASN A 500 18.12 -0.94 -15.23
CA ASN A 500 18.95 -1.26 -16.39
C ASN A 500 20.39 -1.54 -15.97
N ASN A 501 21.18 -2.12 -16.86
CA ASN A 501 22.63 -2.30 -16.67
C ASN A 501 23.43 -1.87 -17.92
N ALA A 502 22.81 -1.03 -18.74
CA ALA A 502 23.39 -0.45 -19.93
C ALA A 502 24.48 0.57 -19.56
N GLY A 503 25.59 0.53 -20.29
CA GLY A 503 26.77 1.35 -20.04
C GLY A 503 28.00 0.55 -19.61
N ASP A 504 29.17 1.21 -19.62
CA ASP A 504 30.47 0.58 -19.38
C ASP A 504 31.37 1.38 -18.41
N TYR A 505 30.79 2.19 -17.53
CA TYR A 505 31.44 3.20 -16.67
C TYR A 505 31.97 4.44 -17.39
N LYS A 506 32.33 4.35 -18.68
CA LYS A 506 32.85 5.48 -19.45
C LYS A 506 31.77 6.16 -20.28
N VAL A 507 30.92 5.36 -20.90
CA VAL A 507 29.88 5.77 -21.84
C VAL A 507 28.58 5.05 -21.51
N GLY A 508 27.48 5.79 -21.53
CA GLY A 508 26.15 5.25 -21.28
C GLY A 508 25.09 6.34 -21.43
N SER A 509 23.84 5.94 -21.21
CA SER A 509 22.71 6.84 -20.99
C SER A 509 22.21 6.65 -19.58
N SER A 510 21.74 7.71 -18.92
CA SER A 510 21.18 7.58 -17.57
C SER A 510 19.92 6.70 -17.56
N LEU A 511 19.57 6.14 -16.40
CA LEU A 511 18.33 5.38 -16.28
C LEU A 511 17.15 6.29 -16.56
N ILE A 512 17.15 7.46 -15.92
CA ILE A 512 16.19 8.53 -16.10
C ILE A 512 16.92 9.80 -16.53
N CYS A 513 16.43 10.46 -17.57
CA CYS A 513 16.75 11.83 -17.92
C CYS A 513 15.53 12.69 -17.58
N ASN A 514 15.69 13.72 -16.75
CA ASN A 514 14.62 14.64 -16.37
C ASN A 514 14.94 16.06 -16.83
N GLY A 515 14.15 16.61 -17.75
CA GLY A 515 14.25 18.00 -18.20
C GLY A 515 15.41 18.25 -19.16
N GLY A 516 15.69 17.32 -20.08
CA GLY A 516 16.81 17.44 -21.01
C GLY A 516 16.58 18.45 -22.14
N LYS A 517 15.32 18.80 -22.44
CA LYS A 517 14.97 19.73 -23.53
C LYS A 517 14.06 20.87 -23.09
N LYS A 518 13.21 20.64 -22.08
CA LYS A 518 12.26 21.62 -21.53
C LYS A 518 11.99 21.35 -20.06
N THR A 519 11.32 22.28 -19.38
CA THR A 519 11.00 22.14 -17.95
C THR A 519 10.28 20.84 -17.65
N ALA A 520 10.80 20.08 -16.70
CA ALA A 520 10.25 18.81 -16.26
C ALA A 520 10.36 18.65 -14.75
N VAL A 521 9.41 17.92 -14.16
CA VAL A 521 9.39 17.61 -12.73
C VAL A 521 9.41 16.10 -12.56
N LEU A 522 10.34 15.59 -11.75
CA LEU A 522 10.40 14.19 -11.33
C LEU A 522 10.19 14.12 -9.82
N ASN A 523 9.10 13.48 -9.39
CA ASN A 523 8.81 13.19 -8.00
C ASN A 523 9.07 11.71 -7.72
N ILE A 524 10.00 11.39 -6.82
CA ILE A 524 10.28 10.04 -6.36
C ILE A 524 9.72 9.91 -4.94
N LYS A 525 8.56 9.24 -4.83
CA LYS A 525 7.91 8.97 -3.55
C LYS A 525 8.23 7.57 -3.03
N GLY A 526 8.54 6.63 -3.92
CA GLY A 526 8.83 5.24 -3.60
C GLY A 526 9.46 4.48 -4.76
N GLY A 527 9.45 3.16 -4.68
CA GLY A 527 10.04 2.27 -5.69
C GLY A 527 11.55 2.11 -5.59
N THR A 528 12.11 1.30 -6.49
CA THR A 528 13.56 1.07 -6.63
C THR A 528 14.02 1.55 -8.01
N LEU A 529 15.04 2.40 -8.05
CA LEU A 529 15.68 2.88 -9.27
C LEU A 529 17.12 2.38 -9.25
N GLU A 530 17.45 1.52 -10.21
CA GLU A 530 18.74 0.85 -10.23
C GLU A 530 19.37 0.92 -11.61
N GLN A 531 20.57 1.47 -11.67
CA GLN A 531 21.40 1.37 -12.86
C GLN A 531 22.83 0.99 -12.52
N GLU A 532 23.28 -0.09 -13.12
CA GLU A 532 24.68 -0.53 -13.01
C GLU A 532 25.57 0.30 -13.95
N LYS A 533 26.80 0.58 -13.52
CA LYS A 533 27.89 1.11 -14.35
C LYS A 533 27.69 2.52 -14.92
N PHE A 534 26.59 3.21 -14.61
CA PHE A 534 26.36 4.57 -15.10
C PHE A 534 25.36 5.34 -14.21
N ILE A 535 24.89 6.49 -14.66
CA ILE A 535 24.04 7.41 -13.90
C ILE A 535 22.63 6.84 -13.70
N VAL A 536 22.11 6.84 -12.47
CA VAL A 536 20.69 6.46 -12.24
C VAL A 536 19.78 7.63 -12.61
N VAL A 537 19.77 8.70 -11.83
CA VAL A 537 18.94 9.89 -12.11
C VAL A 537 19.82 11.02 -12.62
N LYS A 538 19.56 11.45 -13.86
CA LYS A 538 20.11 12.70 -14.40
C LYS A 538 19.00 13.74 -14.40
N ASN A 539 19.03 14.63 -13.41
CA ASN A 539 18.20 15.82 -13.37
C ASN A 539 18.92 16.92 -14.15
N ASP A 540 18.55 17.06 -15.42
CA ASP A 540 19.19 17.93 -16.39
C ASP A 540 18.85 19.41 -16.15
N ASP A 541 19.36 20.34 -16.96
CA ASP A 541 19.34 21.78 -16.64
C ASP A 541 17.92 22.37 -16.45
N TYR A 542 16.90 21.80 -17.10
CA TYR A 542 15.50 22.22 -16.95
C TYR A 542 14.72 21.39 -15.92
N GLY A 543 15.40 20.46 -15.24
CA GLY A 543 14.80 19.49 -14.35
C GLY A 543 14.58 20.01 -12.93
N THR A 544 13.43 19.70 -12.36
CA THR A 544 13.18 19.73 -10.91
C THR A 544 13.02 18.31 -10.40
N LEU A 545 13.86 17.88 -9.45
CA LEU A 545 13.80 16.59 -8.78
C LEU A 545 13.32 16.78 -7.34
N ASN A 546 12.26 16.07 -6.96
CA ASN A 546 11.79 15.98 -5.58
C ASN A 546 11.86 14.52 -5.14
N MET A 547 12.64 14.19 -4.11
CA MET A 547 12.72 12.85 -3.57
C MET A 547 12.27 12.86 -2.11
N THR A 548 11.16 12.18 -1.83
CA THR A 548 10.60 12.06 -0.47
C THR A 548 10.63 10.62 0.03
N GLY A 549 11.06 9.68 -0.80
CA GLY A 549 11.12 8.25 -0.50
C GLY A 549 11.76 7.45 -1.65
N GLY A 550 11.66 6.13 -1.58
CA GLY A 550 12.23 5.22 -2.58
C GLY A 550 13.72 4.97 -2.37
N VAL A 551 14.29 4.12 -3.24
CA VAL A 551 15.68 3.71 -3.16
C VAL A 551 16.37 3.85 -4.52
N ILE A 552 17.46 4.61 -4.56
CA ILE A 552 18.35 4.74 -5.72
C ILE A 552 19.60 3.90 -5.45
N LYS A 553 19.99 3.05 -6.42
CA LYS A 553 21.17 2.19 -6.31
C LYS A 553 22.00 2.20 -7.57
N THR A 554 23.31 2.19 -7.39
CA THR A 554 24.27 1.96 -8.47
C THR A 554 25.37 1.00 -8.04
N SER A 555 26.16 0.54 -9.01
CA SER A 555 27.31 -0.34 -8.75
C SER A 555 28.48 0.44 -8.17
N ALA A 556 29.36 -0.25 -7.43
CA ALA A 556 30.61 0.33 -6.94
C ALA A 556 31.47 0.90 -8.08
N GLY A 557 32.30 1.90 -7.75
CA GLY A 557 33.26 2.47 -8.69
C GLY A 557 34.25 1.44 -9.23
N LYS A 558 34.75 1.68 -10.45
CA LYS A 558 35.71 0.80 -11.12
C LYS A 558 36.90 1.59 -11.65
N GLU A 559 38.10 1.11 -11.36
CA GLU A 559 39.33 1.63 -11.98
C GLU A 559 39.44 1.14 -13.43
N ILE A 560 39.58 2.08 -14.36
CA ILE A 560 39.81 1.81 -15.78
C ILE A 560 40.87 2.79 -16.29
N ASP A 561 41.95 2.26 -16.86
CA ASP A 561 43.09 3.05 -17.38
C ASP A 561 43.70 4.03 -16.36
N GLY A 562 43.77 3.61 -15.09
CA GLY A 562 44.32 4.43 -13.99
C GLY A 562 43.40 5.56 -13.50
N LYS A 563 42.14 5.59 -13.97
CA LYS A 563 41.10 6.52 -13.50
C LYS A 563 39.96 5.72 -12.87
N VAL A 564 39.52 6.12 -11.68
CA VAL A 564 38.33 5.55 -11.04
C VAL A 564 37.09 6.22 -11.65
N TYR A 565 36.18 5.39 -12.16
CA TYR A 565 34.87 5.83 -12.63
C TYR A 565 33.83 5.40 -11.60
N THR A 566 33.23 6.38 -10.93
CA THR A 566 32.19 6.18 -9.92
C THR A 566 30.83 6.47 -10.56
N PRO A 567 29.96 5.47 -10.74
CA PRO A 567 28.57 5.70 -11.09
C PRO A 567 27.87 6.58 -10.05
N SER A 568 26.99 7.47 -10.50
CA SER A 568 26.27 8.40 -9.64
C SER A 568 24.82 7.96 -9.46
N GLY A 569 24.33 8.05 -8.21
CA GLY A 569 22.90 7.89 -7.93
C GLY A 569 22.11 9.06 -8.49
N VAL A 570 22.57 10.29 -8.22
CA VAL A 570 21.93 11.53 -8.70
C VAL A 570 22.99 12.44 -9.32
N GLN A 571 22.77 12.89 -10.55
CA GLN A 571 23.42 14.07 -11.10
C GLN A 571 22.38 15.17 -11.28
N ASN A 572 22.61 16.29 -10.62
CA ASN A 572 21.73 17.44 -10.62
C ASN A 572 22.42 18.63 -11.30
N TRP A 573 21.85 19.06 -12.42
CA TRP A 573 22.18 20.28 -13.14
C TRP A 573 21.02 21.30 -13.12
N GLY A 574 19.90 20.93 -12.50
CA GLY A 574 18.75 21.80 -12.26
C GLY A 574 18.49 22.00 -10.77
N GLN A 575 17.25 21.82 -10.33
CA GLN A 575 16.85 21.96 -8.93
C GLN A 575 16.54 20.58 -8.33
N ALA A 576 17.15 20.24 -7.19
CA ALA A 576 16.89 18.99 -6.47
C ALA A 576 16.56 19.27 -5.01
N THR A 577 15.50 18.64 -4.51
CA THR A 577 15.10 18.64 -3.10
C THR A 577 14.95 17.20 -2.63
N LEU A 578 15.84 16.77 -1.72
CA LEU A 578 15.97 15.42 -1.22
C LEU A 578 15.62 15.42 0.26
N THR A 579 14.40 14.99 0.61
CA THR A 579 13.87 15.07 1.98
C THR A 579 13.62 13.71 2.63
N GLY A 580 13.75 12.62 1.87
CA GLY A 580 13.52 11.26 2.34
C GLY A 580 13.91 10.21 1.29
N GLY A 581 14.00 8.95 1.71
CA GLY A 581 14.48 7.85 0.86
C GLY A 581 15.99 7.66 0.92
N VAL A 582 16.50 6.67 0.19
CA VAL A 582 17.90 6.23 0.29
C VAL A 582 18.60 6.33 -1.05
N VAL A 583 19.78 6.97 -1.08
CA VAL A 583 20.68 6.98 -2.24
C VAL A 583 21.95 6.20 -1.91
N ASN A 584 22.15 5.08 -2.61
CA ASN A 584 23.39 4.30 -2.58
C ASN A 584 24.20 4.60 -3.85
N GLY A 585 25.02 5.63 -3.79
CA GLY A 585 25.77 6.18 -4.91
C GLY A 585 26.05 7.67 -4.73
N ALA A 586 26.95 8.22 -5.54
CA ALA A 586 27.32 9.62 -5.41
C ALA A 586 26.18 10.58 -5.78
N ILE A 587 26.10 11.72 -5.07
CA ILE A 587 25.27 12.88 -5.43
C ILE A 587 26.18 13.94 -6.06
N TRP A 588 25.86 14.33 -7.29
CA TRP A 588 26.58 15.34 -8.04
C TRP A 588 25.72 16.58 -8.24
N THR A 589 26.26 17.74 -7.92
CA THR A 589 25.66 19.04 -8.27
C THR A 589 26.64 19.80 -9.16
N SER A 590 26.24 20.08 -10.41
CA SER A 590 27.16 20.69 -11.38
C SER A 590 26.47 21.61 -12.36
N SER A 591 27.15 22.69 -12.77
CA SER A 591 26.64 23.61 -13.79
C SER A 591 27.16 23.23 -15.17
N TRP A 592 26.27 23.14 -16.16
CA TRP A 592 26.61 22.84 -17.56
C TRP A 592 26.13 23.95 -18.54
N SER A 593 25.71 25.10 -18.01
CA SER A 593 25.19 26.23 -18.79
C SER A 593 25.50 27.56 -18.11
N ASP A 594 25.67 28.59 -18.95
CA ASP A 594 25.85 29.99 -18.52
C ASP A 594 24.53 30.79 -18.60
N ASP A 595 23.49 30.19 -19.19
CA ASP A 595 22.21 30.85 -19.52
C ASP A 595 21.05 30.43 -18.58
N LEU A 596 21.28 29.50 -17.65
CA LEU A 596 20.28 28.95 -16.74
C LEU A 596 20.62 29.23 -15.28
N ALA A 597 19.63 29.07 -14.40
CA ALA A 597 19.81 29.28 -12.96
C ALA A 597 20.86 28.32 -12.39
N ALA A 598 21.53 28.75 -11.32
CA ALA A 598 22.49 27.91 -10.62
C ALA A 598 21.84 26.57 -10.21
N PRO A 599 22.50 25.43 -10.49
CA PRO A 599 22.03 24.14 -10.04
C PRO A 599 22.07 24.10 -8.52
N LYS A 600 20.98 23.63 -7.91
CA LYS A 600 20.82 23.64 -6.46
C LYS A 600 20.34 22.29 -5.95
N THR A 601 21.03 21.74 -4.96
CA THR A 601 20.61 20.53 -4.25
C THR A 601 20.36 20.88 -2.78
N VAL A 602 19.15 20.58 -2.29
CA VAL A 602 18.78 20.72 -0.87
C VAL A 602 18.58 19.33 -0.29
N ILE A 603 19.31 19.01 0.78
CA ILE A 603 19.21 17.75 1.53
C ILE A 603 18.62 18.08 2.90
N SER A 604 17.53 17.43 3.28
CA SER A 604 16.84 17.68 4.55
C SER A 604 16.03 16.45 4.99
N GLY A 605 15.28 16.59 6.09
CA GLY A 605 14.36 15.54 6.56
C GLY A 605 15.07 14.22 6.91
N ASP A 606 14.44 13.11 6.54
CA ASP A 606 14.88 11.74 6.84
C ASP A 606 15.63 11.12 5.65
N PHE A 607 16.27 11.95 4.81
CA PHE A 607 17.03 11.47 3.66
C PHE A 607 18.29 10.70 4.10
N GLU A 608 18.60 9.60 3.41
CA GLU A 608 19.80 8.80 3.67
C GLU A 608 20.73 8.77 2.45
N LEU A 609 22.00 9.09 2.66
CA LEU A 609 23.07 8.97 1.66
C LEU A 609 24.10 7.93 2.09
N ASN A 610 24.46 7.05 1.15
CA ASN A 610 25.66 6.22 1.20
C ASN A 610 26.47 6.46 -0.08
N GLY A 611 27.44 7.39 -0.04
CA GLY A 611 28.27 7.71 -1.19
C GLY A 611 28.91 9.09 -1.15
N ASP A 612 29.57 9.46 -2.25
CA ASP A 612 30.31 10.72 -2.36
C ASP A 612 29.37 11.92 -2.54
N VAL A 613 29.82 13.08 -2.07
CA VAL A 613 29.22 14.39 -2.39
C VAL A 613 30.16 15.12 -3.35
N VAL A 614 29.68 15.38 -4.57
CA VAL A 614 30.47 16.00 -5.63
C VAL A 614 29.85 17.33 -6.03
N VAL A 615 30.62 18.41 -5.94
CA VAL A 615 30.15 19.77 -6.27
C VAL A 615 31.22 20.48 -7.09
N LYS A 616 30.90 20.77 -8.36
CA LYS A 616 31.85 21.39 -9.29
C LYS A 616 31.17 22.00 -10.50
N ARG A 617 31.79 23.02 -11.09
CA ARG A 617 31.42 23.48 -12.43
C ARG A 617 31.96 22.52 -13.48
N ALA A 618 31.23 22.38 -14.58
CA ALA A 618 31.75 21.62 -15.72
C ALA A 618 32.95 22.35 -16.32
N GLU A 619 34.09 21.67 -16.49
CA GLU A 619 35.30 22.25 -17.10
C GLU A 619 35.04 22.85 -18.50
N ALA A 620 34.06 22.30 -19.23
CA ALA A 620 33.64 22.79 -20.54
C ALA A 620 32.87 24.12 -20.48
N TYR A 621 32.39 24.54 -19.30
CA TYR A 621 31.54 25.71 -19.08
C TYR A 621 32.02 26.51 -17.85
N PRO A 622 33.21 27.13 -17.93
CA PRO A 622 33.79 27.87 -16.81
C PRO A 622 33.01 29.15 -16.45
N GLY A 623 32.08 29.59 -17.31
CA GLY A 623 31.21 30.75 -17.08
C GLY A 623 29.94 30.44 -16.28
N GLY A 624 29.68 29.17 -15.98
CA GLY A 624 28.45 28.75 -15.31
C GLY A 624 28.34 29.32 -13.90
N ALA A 625 27.10 29.54 -13.45
CA ALA A 625 26.84 29.92 -12.08
C ALA A 625 27.31 28.80 -11.13
N ALA A 626 27.85 29.20 -9.96
CA ALA A 626 28.37 28.24 -8.99
C ALA A 626 27.24 27.30 -8.51
N PRO A 627 27.40 25.96 -8.60
CA PRO A 627 26.48 25.01 -7.97
C PRO A 627 26.32 25.25 -6.47
N GLU A 628 25.07 25.14 -6.00
CA GLU A 628 24.70 25.29 -4.60
C GLU A 628 24.31 23.94 -3.98
N VAL A 629 24.85 23.62 -2.79
CA VAL A 629 24.38 22.51 -1.96
C VAL A 629 24.02 23.02 -0.56
N SER A 630 22.78 22.77 -0.13
CA SER A 630 22.30 23.04 1.23
C SER A 630 22.02 21.72 1.95
N ILE A 631 22.65 21.50 3.09
CA ILE A 631 22.39 20.35 3.96
C ILE A 631 21.77 20.89 5.26
N GLU A 632 20.51 20.54 5.44
CA GLU A 632 19.64 21.02 6.52
C GLU A 632 19.17 19.84 7.41
N GLY A 633 19.51 18.60 7.04
CA GLY A 633 19.12 17.38 7.73
C GLY A 633 19.63 16.12 7.01
N GLY A 634 19.07 14.96 7.38
CA GLY A 634 19.43 13.65 6.81
C GLY A 634 20.52 12.89 7.57
N SER A 635 20.64 11.60 7.27
CA SER A 635 21.75 10.73 7.70
C SER A 635 22.69 10.49 6.52
N LEU A 636 23.92 10.96 6.64
CA LEU A 636 24.86 11.07 5.53
C LEU A 636 26.13 10.27 5.85
N ASN A 637 26.21 9.07 5.28
CA ASN A 637 27.44 8.31 5.22
C ASN A 637 28.24 8.77 3.99
N VAL A 638 28.86 9.95 4.11
CA VAL A 638 29.68 10.54 3.05
C VAL A 638 31.02 9.82 2.99
N THR A 639 31.33 9.23 1.84
CA THR A 639 32.61 8.52 1.64
C THR A 639 33.74 9.46 1.21
N GLU A 640 33.43 10.50 0.43
CA GLU A 640 34.38 11.52 -0.01
C GLU A 640 33.64 12.83 -0.35
N TRP A 641 34.25 13.96 -0.01
CA TRP A 641 33.83 15.29 -0.45
C TRP A 641 34.71 15.73 -1.63
N ASN A 642 34.14 15.78 -2.83
CA ASN A 642 34.84 16.21 -4.03
C ASN A 642 34.31 17.58 -4.46
N ILE A 643 34.89 18.61 -3.87
CA ILE A 643 34.46 19.99 -4.00
C ILE A 643 35.55 20.77 -4.73
N GLN A 644 35.15 21.54 -5.73
CA GLN A 644 36.04 22.51 -6.36
C GLN A 644 35.82 23.87 -5.67
N GLU A 645 36.67 24.20 -4.70
CA GLU A 645 36.48 25.27 -3.69
C GLU A 645 36.17 26.66 -4.27
N ASP A 646 36.75 27.06 -5.40
CA ASP A 646 36.50 28.37 -6.04
C ASP A 646 35.21 28.43 -6.88
N ASP A 647 34.51 27.29 -7.00
CA ASP A 647 33.51 27.01 -8.02
C ASP A 647 32.19 26.48 -7.44
N ALA A 648 32.01 26.46 -6.12
CA ALA A 648 30.85 25.86 -5.45
C ALA A 648 30.43 26.66 -4.20
N GLU A 649 29.13 26.65 -3.90
CA GLU A 649 28.60 27.18 -2.64
C GLU A 649 27.97 26.04 -1.83
N ILE A 650 28.49 25.79 -0.63
CA ILE A 650 28.04 24.70 0.24
C ILE A 650 27.67 25.27 1.59
N LYS A 651 26.50 24.88 2.09
CA LYS A 651 25.96 25.33 3.37
C LYS A 651 25.47 24.12 4.16
N VAL A 652 26.04 23.92 5.34
CA VAL A 652 25.64 22.88 6.28
C VAL A 652 25.09 23.52 7.54
N SER A 653 23.83 23.24 7.83
CA SER A 653 23.09 23.73 8.99
C SER A 653 22.39 22.62 9.78
N GLY A 654 22.39 21.40 9.26
CA GLY A 654 21.82 20.22 9.91
C GLY A 654 22.41 18.93 9.34
N GLY A 655 22.02 17.80 9.92
CA GLY A 655 22.39 16.46 9.47
C GLY A 655 23.30 15.69 10.44
N THR A 656 23.36 14.38 10.23
CA THR A 656 24.24 13.44 10.93
C THR A 656 25.21 12.84 9.92
N PHE A 657 26.50 12.82 10.24
CA PHE A 657 27.58 12.37 9.39
C PHE A 657 28.26 11.15 10.01
N GLU A 658 28.01 9.97 9.44
CA GLU A 658 28.62 8.69 9.87
C GLU A 658 30.00 8.45 9.21
N GLY A 659 30.24 9.11 8.07
CA GLY A 659 31.47 9.06 7.30
C GLY A 659 32.36 10.28 7.52
N GLU A 660 32.93 10.82 6.43
CA GLU A 660 33.77 12.01 6.48
C GLU A 660 32.91 13.25 6.81
N PRO A 661 33.19 13.99 7.91
CA PRO A 661 32.46 15.20 8.23
C PRO A 661 32.70 16.30 7.19
N PRO A 662 31.77 17.25 7.03
CA PRO A 662 32.02 18.44 6.21
C PRO A 662 33.13 19.29 6.82
N ALA A 663 33.88 20.01 5.98
CA ALA A 663 34.85 20.99 6.44
C ALA A 663 34.17 22.18 7.15
N ASP A 664 34.86 22.78 8.13
CA ASP A 664 34.38 23.88 8.98
C ASP A 664 33.83 25.07 8.19
N GLU A 665 34.45 25.38 7.04
CA GLU A 665 34.08 26.48 6.14
C GLU A 665 32.70 26.31 5.51
N TYR A 666 32.18 25.09 5.43
CA TYR A 666 30.83 24.82 4.90
C TYR A 666 29.75 24.92 5.98
N ILE A 667 30.13 24.88 7.26
CA ILE A 667 29.18 24.99 8.37
C ILE A 667 28.70 26.44 8.45
N VAL A 668 27.39 26.69 8.44
CA VAL A 668 26.85 28.05 8.50
C VAL A 668 27.07 28.71 9.88
N PRO A 669 27.11 30.06 9.96
CA PRO A 669 27.08 30.77 11.24
C PRO A 669 25.86 30.39 12.09
N GLY A 670 26.06 30.23 13.40
CA GLY A 670 25.10 29.73 14.39
C GLY A 670 25.13 28.21 14.58
N SER A 671 25.81 27.46 13.71
CA SER A 671 25.87 25.99 13.74
C SER A 671 27.31 25.50 13.89
N GLY A 672 27.49 24.28 14.42
CA GLY A 672 28.77 23.58 14.50
C GLY A 672 28.58 22.07 14.67
N LEU A 673 29.68 21.32 14.70
CA LEU A 673 29.69 19.87 14.78
C LEU A 673 29.94 19.39 16.21
N GLN A 674 29.23 18.35 16.62
CA GLN A 674 29.46 17.65 17.87
C GLN A 674 29.37 16.14 17.64
N LYS A 675 30.21 15.34 18.31
CA LYS A 675 30.08 13.88 18.27
C LYS A 675 28.91 13.40 19.12
N ASP A 676 28.11 12.49 18.57
CA ASP A 676 27.06 11.76 19.31
C ASP A 676 27.64 10.58 20.12
N GLU A 677 26.77 9.83 20.79
CA GLU A 677 27.15 8.65 21.59
C GLU A 677 27.80 7.51 20.76
N ASN A 678 27.57 7.50 19.45
CA ASN A 678 28.12 6.53 18.51
C ASN A 678 29.44 7.02 17.87
N GLY A 679 29.82 8.27 18.11
CA GLY A 679 30.99 8.91 17.53
C GLY A 679 30.76 9.55 16.16
N ASN A 680 29.51 9.63 15.70
CA ASN A 680 29.13 10.32 14.46
C ASN A 680 29.11 11.83 14.70
N TYR A 681 29.48 12.62 13.70
CA TYR A 681 29.36 14.08 13.79
C TYR A 681 27.91 14.49 13.51
N VAL A 682 27.33 15.29 14.39
CA VAL A 682 25.98 15.84 14.25
C VAL A 682 26.08 17.35 14.23
N THR A 683 25.38 17.98 13.29
CA THR A 683 25.26 19.44 13.31
C THR A 683 24.29 19.88 14.40
N VAL A 684 24.75 20.77 15.27
CA VAL A 684 24.00 21.33 16.39
C VAL A 684 24.14 22.85 16.42
N ASP A 685 23.27 23.52 17.18
CA ASP A 685 23.43 24.94 17.47
C ASP A 685 24.74 25.19 18.24
N ALA A 686 25.54 26.15 17.78
CA ALA A 686 26.78 26.58 18.42
C ALA A 686 26.47 27.47 19.64
N LYS A 687 27.09 27.14 20.79
CA LYS A 687 26.87 27.77 22.09
C LYS A 687 28.17 27.87 22.88
N LEU A 688 28.34 28.98 23.57
CA LEU A 688 29.40 29.15 24.58
C LEU A 688 29.05 28.32 25.82
N VAL A 689 30.03 27.62 26.36
CA VAL A 689 29.89 26.78 27.56
C VAL A 689 31.01 27.09 28.55
N PHE A 690 30.67 27.09 29.83
CA PHE A 690 31.66 27.26 30.89
C PHE A 690 32.51 26.00 31.08
N ALA A 691 33.80 26.18 31.37
CA ALA A 691 34.67 25.11 31.84
C ALA A 691 34.31 24.68 33.27
N ASP A 692 34.69 23.46 33.66
CA ASP A 692 34.40 22.87 34.98
C ASP A 692 34.81 23.75 36.19
N ALA A 693 35.84 24.59 36.01
CA ALA A 693 36.33 25.51 37.03
C ALA A 693 35.34 26.64 37.36
N VAL A 694 34.32 26.86 36.52
CA VAL A 694 33.31 27.88 36.67
C VAL A 694 32.01 27.25 37.13
N GLN A 695 31.46 27.72 38.24
CA GLN A 695 30.25 27.16 38.85
C GLN A 695 29.15 28.21 38.87
N GLY A 696 28.03 27.94 38.18
CA GLY A 696 26.92 28.89 38.07
C GLY A 696 27.31 30.23 37.43
N GLY A 697 28.27 30.22 36.50
CA GLY A 697 28.82 31.43 35.87
C GLY A 697 29.82 32.21 36.73
N VAL A 698 30.25 31.65 37.86
CA VAL A 698 31.24 32.28 38.76
C VAL A 698 32.55 31.51 38.76
N TYR A 699 33.64 32.19 38.42
CA TYR A 699 35.01 31.72 38.60
C TYR A 699 35.60 32.35 39.86
N VAL A 700 36.13 31.51 40.75
CA VAL A 700 36.75 31.96 42.00
C VAL A 700 38.28 31.94 41.84
N HIS A 701 38.91 33.10 41.97
CA HIS A 701 40.36 33.24 41.90
C HIS A 701 40.93 33.58 43.28
N ASP A 702 41.86 32.75 43.75
CA ASP A 702 42.44 32.84 45.09
C ASP A 702 43.70 33.72 45.11
N VAL A 703 43.66 34.83 45.84
CA VAL A 703 44.74 35.84 45.93
C VAL A 703 45.80 35.52 46.99
N LYS A 704 45.85 34.26 47.49
CA LYS A 704 46.84 33.81 48.47
C LYS A 704 48.29 33.99 48.00
N GLY A 705 49.19 34.31 48.94
CA GLY A 705 50.62 34.44 48.66
C GLY A 705 50.94 35.55 47.65
N ASP A 706 51.81 35.24 46.68
CA ASP A 706 52.12 36.08 45.51
C ASP A 706 51.28 35.62 44.31
N ALA A 707 49.96 35.81 44.38
CA ALA A 707 49.04 35.41 43.32
C ALA A 707 49.40 36.08 41.98
N LYS A 708 49.41 35.29 40.90
CA LYS A 708 49.74 35.77 39.57
C LYS A 708 48.60 36.63 39.01
N PRO A 709 48.90 37.66 38.21
CA PRO A 709 47.88 38.35 37.43
C PRO A 709 47.13 37.36 36.52
N VAL A 710 45.83 37.56 36.39
CA VAL A 710 44.98 36.89 35.39
C VAL A 710 45.24 37.53 34.04
N THR A 711 45.50 36.71 33.03
CA THR A 711 45.66 37.13 31.64
C THR A 711 44.38 36.88 30.85
N GLU A 712 44.28 37.48 29.66
CA GLU A 712 43.19 37.19 28.73
C GLU A 712 43.14 35.70 28.35
N ALA A 713 44.32 35.06 28.19
CA ALA A 713 44.42 33.63 27.94
C ALA A 713 43.85 32.79 29.10
N ASP A 714 44.02 33.24 30.35
CA ASP A 714 43.44 32.56 31.51
C ASP A 714 41.91 32.68 31.53
N LEU A 715 41.36 33.80 31.07
CA LEU A 715 39.90 33.98 30.94
C LEU A 715 39.32 33.15 29.79
N LEU A 716 39.98 33.13 28.63
CA LEU A 716 39.59 32.31 27.49
C LEU A 716 39.63 30.81 27.80
N ALA A 717 40.50 30.37 28.71
CA ALA A 717 40.51 28.98 29.18
C ALA A 717 39.29 28.58 30.03
N LEU A 718 38.46 29.54 30.46
CA LEU A 718 37.27 29.30 31.31
C LEU A 718 35.97 29.18 30.51
N VAL A 719 36.00 29.48 29.21
CA VAL A 719 34.84 29.42 28.32
C VAL A 719 35.25 28.71 27.04
N GLY A 720 34.52 27.66 26.70
CA GLY A 720 34.67 26.92 25.45
C GLY A 720 33.41 27.00 24.59
N MET A 721 33.41 26.22 23.52
CA MET A 721 32.24 25.98 22.67
C MET A 721 31.72 24.56 22.94
N ASN A 722 30.41 24.34 22.76
CA ASN A 722 29.82 22.99 22.77
C ASN A 722 30.11 22.19 21.49
N VAL A 723 30.71 22.83 20.49
CA VAL A 723 31.05 22.25 19.19
C VAL A 723 32.56 22.06 19.09
N GLU A 724 32.96 20.96 18.45
CA GLU A 724 34.36 20.65 18.12
C GLU A 724 34.67 21.20 16.73
N ASP A 725 35.90 21.73 16.52
CA ASP A 725 36.50 22.05 15.22
C ASP A 725 35.45 22.54 14.18
N SER A 726 34.93 23.75 14.39
CA SER A 726 33.86 24.35 13.55
C SER A 726 34.16 25.80 13.16
N GLY A 727 35.44 26.17 13.13
CA GLY A 727 35.90 27.53 12.79
C GLY A 727 35.60 28.63 13.82
N TYR A 728 35.08 28.30 15.00
CA TYR A 728 34.80 29.29 16.05
C TYR A 728 36.01 29.61 16.91
N THR A 729 36.19 30.90 17.18
CA THR A 729 37.11 31.43 18.19
C THR A 729 36.30 32.15 19.26
N VAL A 730 36.57 31.85 20.52
CA VAL A 730 35.99 32.58 21.65
C VAL A 730 36.75 33.88 21.84
N VAL A 731 36.02 34.99 22.00
CA VAL A 731 36.58 36.32 22.28
C VAL A 731 36.03 36.84 23.60
N VAL A 732 36.80 37.68 24.29
CA VAL A 732 36.43 38.24 25.59
C VAL A 732 36.59 39.76 25.60
N ASP A 733 35.63 40.48 26.20
CA ASP A 733 35.80 41.90 26.49
C ASP A 733 36.75 42.11 27.67
N GLY A 734 37.98 42.48 27.37
CA GLY A 734 39.05 42.71 28.34
C GLY A 734 38.97 44.02 29.13
N ALA A 735 37.91 44.83 29.01
CA ALA A 735 37.83 46.16 29.63
C ALA A 735 38.11 46.17 31.15
N GLN A 736 37.69 45.13 31.89
CA GLN A 736 37.90 45.01 33.34
C GLN A 736 39.22 44.35 33.73
N LEU A 737 40.01 43.81 32.79
CA LEU A 737 41.20 42.98 33.08
C LEU A 737 42.26 43.75 33.88
N ALA A 738 42.50 45.01 33.52
CA ALA A 738 43.47 45.85 34.23
C ALA A 738 43.03 46.17 35.66
N GLU A 739 41.72 46.24 35.91
CA GLU A 739 41.17 46.52 37.24
C GLU A 739 41.15 45.27 38.12
N LEU A 740 40.76 44.12 37.55
CA LEU A 740 40.87 42.81 38.17
C LEU A 740 42.30 42.57 38.68
N ASN A 741 43.31 42.81 37.84
CA ASN A 741 44.71 42.62 38.22
C ASN A 741 45.21 43.59 39.29
N ARG A 742 44.69 44.83 39.33
CA ARG A 742 44.95 45.75 40.46
C ARG A 742 44.35 45.22 41.76
N ALA A 743 43.12 44.69 41.71
CA ALA A 743 42.46 44.11 42.88
C ALA A 743 43.17 42.83 43.37
N ILE A 744 43.65 41.98 42.46
CA ILE A 744 44.49 40.81 42.80
C ILE A 744 45.76 41.26 43.53
N GLY A 745 46.50 42.23 42.98
CA GLY A 745 47.71 42.75 43.61
C GLY A 745 47.49 43.44 44.96
N ALA A 746 46.30 44.04 45.15
CA ALA A 746 45.88 44.65 46.40
C ALA A 746 45.22 43.66 47.39
N LYS A 747 44.98 42.41 46.97
CA LYS A 747 44.19 41.40 47.69
C LYS A 747 42.78 41.89 48.08
N ASP A 748 42.17 42.69 47.22
CA ASP A 748 40.82 43.23 47.42
C ASP A 748 39.74 42.22 47.00
N THR A 749 39.13 41.56 47.99
CA THR A 749 38.07 40.56 47.79
C THR A 749 36.65 41.16 47.82
N SER A 750 36.50 42.48 47.93
CA SER A 750 35.20 43.14 48.14
C SER A 750 34.39 43.35 46.86
N ARG A 751 34.96 43.02 45.69
CA ARG A 751 34.44 43.36 44.37
C ARG A 751 34.31 42.13 43.48
N GLU A 752 33.34 42.19 42.57
CA GLU A 752 33.16 41.23 41.49
C GLU A 752 33.49 41.90 40.15
N PHE A 753 34.03 41.11 39.23
CA PHE A 753 34.41 41.54 37.89
C PHE A 753 33.61 40.75 36.86
N PHE A 754 33.12 41.42 35.83
CA PHE A 754 32.28 40.80 34.80
C PHE A 754 33.01 40.84 33.46
N PHE A 755 33.08 39.68 32.81
CA PHE A 755 33.69 39.52 31.49
C PHE A 755 32.66 38.90 30.56
N GLU A 756 32.31 39.61 29.49
CA GLU A 756 31.42 39.10 28.45
C GLU A 756 32.26 38.38 27.39
N PHE A 757 31.80 37.20 27.00
CA PHE A 757 32.39 36.36 25.98
C PHE A 757 31.46 36.33 24.78
N GLY A 758 32.05 36.46 23.59
CA GLY A 758 31.40 36.27 22.31
C GLY A 758 32.07 35.15 21.52
N ALA A 759 31.45 34.77 20.41
CA ALA A 759 32.05 33.88 19.44
C ALA A 759 32.26 34.63 18.12
N GLU A 760 33.45 34.44 17.54
CA GLU A 760 33.75 34.85 16.17
C GLU A 760 33.88 33.59 15.31
N LYS A 761 33.33 33.64 14.10
CA LYS A 761 33.55 32.63 13.07
C LYS A 761 34.34 33.27 11.95
N ASP A 762 35.48 32.67 11.59
CA ASP A 762 36.40 33.19 10.57
C ASP A 762 36.81 34.66 10.79
N GLY A 763 36.94 35.07 12.06
CA GLY A 763 37.31 36.42 12.46
C GLY A 763 36.18 37.46 12.39
N VAL A 764 34.92 37.03 12.24
CA VAL A 764 33.74 37.90 12.27
C VAL A 764 32.83 37.47 13.41
N SER A 765 32.37 38.44 14.22
CA SER A 765 31.42 38.18 15.30
C SER A 765 30.14 37.52 14.78
N ASP A 766 29.79 36.37 15.36
CA ASP A 766 28.58 35.63 15.03
C ASP A 766 27.45 35.94 16.01
N SER A 767 26.57 36.85 15.61
CA SER A 767 25.40 37.26 16.41
C SER A 767 24.39 36.14 16.69
N LYS A 768 24.51 34.97 16.06
CA LYS A 768 23.63 33.83 16.33
C LYS A 768 24.08 33.00 17.53
N VAL A 769 25.32 33.16 18.00
CA VAL A 769 25.80 32.54 19.24
C VAL A 769 25.53 33.49 20.40
N GLU A 770 24.75 33.04 21.38
CA GLU A 770 24.42 33.87 22.55
C GLU A 770 25.68 34.19 23.38
N PRO A 771 25.93 35.47 23.73
CA PRO A 771 27.05 35.85 24.58
C PRO A 771 26.97 35.22 25.97
N LEU A 772 28.13 34.94 26.57
CA LEU A 772 28.24 34.35 27.91
C LEU A 772 28.95 35.29 28.86
N VAL A 773 28.36 35.57 30.03
CA VAL A 773 28.97 36.49 31.03
C VAL A 773 29.57 35.70 32.18
N LEU A 774 30.89 35.80 32.35
CA LEU A 774 31.63 35.26 33.48
C LEU A 774 31.74 36.28 34.61
N THR A 775 31.41 35.86 35.83
CA THR A 775 31.72 36.62 37.04
C THR A 775 33.00 36.09 37.66
N VAL A 776 34.02 36.94 37.82
CA VAL A 776 35.26 36.61 38.53
C VAL A 776 35.19 37.19 39.94
N ARG A 777 35.26 36.30 40.94
CA ARG A 777 35.27 36.66 42.37
C ARG A 777 36.64 36.35 42.97
N LEU A 778 37.21 37.32 43.67
CA LEU A 778 38.48 37.15 44.37
C LEU A 778 38.23 36.64 45.80
N VAL A 779 39.03 35.67 46.24
CA VAL A 779 39.03 35.16 47.63
C VAL A 779 40.44 35.14 48.17
N ASP A 780 40.64 35.38 49.46
CA ASP A 780 41.95 35.19 50.12
C ASP A 780 41.83 34.00 51.09
N THR A 781 42.30 32.83 50.68
CA THR A 781 42.24 31.63 51.53
C THR A 781 43.29 31.61 52.65
N THR A 782 44.18 32.63 52.71
CA THR A 782 45.17 32.81 53.78
C THR A 782 44.73 33.81 54.86
N ALA A 783 43.69 34.60 54.59
CA ALA A 783 42.98 35.32 55.63
C ALA A 783 42.32 34.28 56.57
N ALA A 784 42.49 34.45 57.89
CA ALA A 784 41.72 33.67 58.85
C ALA A 784 40.24 33.81 58.48
N PRO A 785 39.46 32.71 58.40
CA PRO A 785 38.08 32.79 57.94
C PRO A 785 37.36 33.84 58.76
N ASP A 786 36.72 34.79 58.07
CA ASP A 786 35.88 35.77 58.74
C ASP A 786 34.93 35.03 59.68
N PRO A 787 34.75 35.50 60.92
CA PRO A 787 33.83 34.84 61.84
C PRO A 787 32.48 34.77 61.15
N VAL A 788 31.96 33.55 60.97
CA VAL A 788 30.63 33.32 60.43
C VAL A 788 29.67 34.08 61.35
N GLU A 789 29.23 35.30 60.98
CA GLU A 789 28.37 36.09 61.85
C GLU A 789 26.99 35.42 62.01
N LYS A 790 26.63 34.60 61.02
CA LYS A 790 25.34 33.93 60.90
C LYS A 790 25.45 32.62 60.14
N VAL A 791 24.85 31.57 60.67
CA VAL A 791 24.66 30.27 60.01
C VAL A 791 23.20 30.12 59.60
N THR A 792 22.98 29.51 58.44
CA THR A 792 21.66 29.22 57.89
C THR A 792 21.30 27.78 58.17
N VAL A 793 20.20 27.58 58.90
CA VAL A 793 19.61 26.27 59.15
C VAL A 793 18.38 26.10 58.28
N THR A 794 18.42 25.12 57.38
CA THR A 794 17.29 24.76 56.51
C THR A 794 16.47 23.65 57.17
N PHE A 795 15.19 23.87 57.42
CA PHE A 795 14.23 22.87 57.86
C PHE A 795 13.53 22.27 56.64
N ASP A 796 13.88 21.03 56.29
CA ASP A 796 13.22 20.26 55.22
C ASP A 796 12.17 19.33 55.85
N ASP A 797 10.90 19.70 55.70
CA ASP A 797 9.79 19.00 56.37
C ASP A 797 9.49 17.62 55.78
N GLY A 798 10.05 17.27 54.62
CA GLY A 798 9.85 15.98 53.95
C GLY A 798 8.50 15.76 53.27
N ILE A 799 7.61 16.78 53.27
CA ILE A 799 6.37 16.82 52.48
C ILE A 799 6.43 17.82 51.32
N GLY A 800 7.60 18.42 51.09
CA GLY A 800 7.87 19.36 49.98
C GLY A 800 8.08 20.80 50.43
N GLY A 801 7.95 21.10 51.73
CA GLY A 801 8.22 22.42 52.29
C GLY A 801 9.65 22.54 52.83
N LYS A 802 10.33 23.63 52.46
CA LYS A 802 11.64 24.01 53.01
C LYS A 802 11.57 25.43 53.57
N THR A 803 11.93 25.60 54.84
CA THR A 803 11.99 26.91 55.50
C THR A 803 13.40 27.15 56.02
N GLN A 804 13.92 28.37 55.87
CA GLN A 804 15.25 28.73 56.34
C GLN A 804 15.19 29.71 57.51
N VAL A 805 16.06 29.51 58.49
CA VAL A 805 16.27 30.42 59.60
C VAL A 805 17.76 30.70 59.73
N THR A 806 18.09 31.97 59.96
CA THR A 806 19.47 32.41 60.12
C THR A 806 19.72 32.78 61.59
N VAL A 807 20.71 32.15 62.22
CA VAL A 807 21.07 32.36 63.63
C VAL A 807 22.57 32.60 63.80
N LYS A 808 23.01 33.15 64.93
CA LYS A 808 24.45 33.22 65.21
C LYS A 808 25.01 31.82 65.48
N PRO A 809 26.22 31.48 65.03
CA PRO A 809 26.79 30.17 65.32
C PRO A 809 26.92 29.94 66.83
N GLY A 810 26.45 28.79 67.30
CA GLY A 810 26.41 28.44 68.73
C GLY A 810 25.15 28.91 69.48
N GLU A 811 24.21 29.60 68.82
CA GLU A 811 22.93 29.98 69.40
C GLU A 811 21.91 28.82 69.34
N LEU A 812 21.06 28.70 70.36
CA LEU A 812 19.97 27.72 70.37
C LEU A 812 18.89 28.13 69.36
N LEU A 813 18.44 27.19 68.55
CA LEU A 813 17.33 27.39 67.61
C LEU A 813 15.99 27.37 68.35
N ALA A 814 15.08 28.28 67.99
CA ALA A 814 13.68 28.15 68.38
C ALA A 814 13.05 26.98 67.60
N GLU A 815 12.40 26.06 68.30
CA GLU A 815 11.75 24.91 67.67
C GLU A 815 10.62 25.40 66.74
N PRO A 816 10.66 25.06 65.43
CA PRO A 816 9.62 25.46 64.50
C PRO A 816 8.33 24.70 64.80
N LYS A 817 7.19 25.28 64.42
CA LYS A 817 5.89 24.61 64.55
C LYS A 817 5.93 23.27 63.80
N ALA A 818 5.59 22.19 64.51
CA ALA A 818 5.58 20.86 63.94
C ALA A 818 4.70 20.80 62.67
N PRO A 819 5.24 20.32 61.53
CA PRO A 819 4.46 20.15 60.32
C PRO A 819 3.40 19.07 60.54
N VAL A 820 2.29 19.15 59.80
CA VAL A 820 1.15 18.23 59.93
C VAL A 820 0.86 17.60 58.57
N ARG A 821 0.69 16.26 58.56
CA ARG A 821 0.36 15.49 57.37
C ARG A 821 -0.60 14.35 57.72
N ASP A 822 -1.74 14.28 57.04
CA ASP A 822 -2.73 13.22 57.30
C ASP A 822 -2.15 11.81 57.11
N GLY A 823 -2.43 10.92 58.07
CA GLY A 823 -1.95 9.54 58.10
C GLY A 823 -0.51 9.35 58.63
N TRP A 824 0.18 10.43 59.00
CA TRP A 824 1.55 10.40 59.49
C TRP A 824 1.72 11.26 60.74
N ARG A 825 2.48 10.75 61.70
CA ARG A 825 2.84 11.44 62.94
C ARG A 825 4.26 11.98 62.82
N PHE A 826 4.40 13.28 62.99
CA PHE A 826 5.71 13.92 63.09
C PHE A 826 6.38 13.55 64.41
N VAL A 827 7.66 13.19 64.37
CA VAL A 827 8.40 12.70 65.56
C VAL A 827 9.62 13.53 65.93
N GLY A 828 9.99 14.52 65.12
CA GLY A 828 11.06 15.47 65.43
C GLY A 828 11.94 15.80 64.23
N TRP A 829 12.97 16.63 64.47
CA TRP A 829 13.95 17.05 63.48
C TRP A 829 15.24 16.28 63.65
N PHE A 830 15.92 15.91 62.57
CA PHE A 830 17.09 15.02 62.60
C PHE A 830 18.26 15.60 61.79
N LYS A 831 19.49 15.33 62.24
CA LYS A 831 20.73 15.82 61.62
C LYS A 831 21.15 15.00 60.41
N VAL A 832 20.90 13.70 60.46
CA VAL A 832 21.43 12.74 59.47
C VAL A 832 20.29 12.09 58.70
N LYS A 833 20.37 12.18 57.37
CA LYS A 833 19.54 11.45 56.41
C LYS A 833 20.43 10.54 55.58
N VAL A 834 20.18 9.23 55.65
CA VAL A 834 20.87 8.24 54.82
C VAL A 834 20.13 8.04 53.48
N ALA A 835 20.80 7.44 52.49
CA ALA A 835 20.32 7.36 51.11
C ALA A 835 18.94 6.70 50.94
N ASP A 836 18.53 5.81 51.86
CA ASP A 836 17.21 5.16 51.86
C ASP A 836 16.07 6.04 52.43
N GLY A 837 16.39 7.23 52.93
CA GLY A 837 15.45 8.19 53.49
C GLY A 837 15.23 8.08 55.01
N THR A 838 15.82 7.08 55.68
CA THR A 838 15.75 6.94 57.14
C THR A 838 16.60 7.98 57.87
N LEU A 839 16.19 8.32 59.09
CA LEU A 839 16.78 9.39 59.88
C LEU A 839 17.42 8.88 61.18
N SER A 840 18.48 9.56 61.59
CA SER A 840 19.15 9.36 62.88
C SER A 840 19.67 10.67 63.43
N GLU A 841 20.06 10.66 64.70
CA GLU A 841 20.56 11.83 65.44
C GLU A 841 19.53 12.96 65.51
N GLN A 842 18.52 12.77 66.37
CA GLN A 842 17.49 13.77 66.62
C GLN A 842 18.12 15.06 67.17
N TRP A 843 17.67 16.19 66.64
CA TRP A 843 18.05 17.52 67.09
C TRP A 843 17.32 17.85 68.40
N ASP A 844 18.09 18.19 69.43
CA ASP A 844 17.56 18.65 70.72
C ASP A 844 17.62 20.18 70.78
N PHE A 845 16.49 20.87 70.55
CA PHE A 845 16.43 22.33 70.56
C PHE A 845 16.82 22.99 71.89
N SER A 846 16.94 22.22 72.98
CA SER A 846 17.40 22.72 74.28
C SER A 846 18.93 22.61 74.48
N LYS A 847 19.64 21.87 73.63
CA LYS A 847 21.07 21.56 73.80
C LYS A 847 21.91 21.72 72.54
N ASP A 848 21.36 21.35 71.39
CA ASP A 848 22.06 21.37 70.12
C ASP A 848 22.10 22.80 69.54
N VAL A 849 23.25 23.17 69.00
CA VAL A 849 23.52 24.48 68.42
C VAL A 849 24.11 24.32 67.03
N ALA A 850 23.69 25.17 66.08
CA ALA A 850 24.25 25.16 64.74
C ALA A 850 25.54 25.98 64.73
N THR A 851 26.65 25.39 64.29
CA THR A 851 27.96 26.06 64.20
C THR A 851 28.41 26.29 62.76
N ALA A 852 27.69 25.73 61.78
CA ALA A 852 27.83 25.95 60.34
C ALA A 852 26.45 25.79 59.68
N ASP A 853 26.34 26.19 58.41
CA ASP A 853 25.13 25.97 57.62
C ASP A 853 24.77 24.49 57.58
N MET A 854 23.51 24.16 57.87
CA MET A 854 23.07 22.77 57.95
C MET A 854 21.60 22.60 57.57
N THR A 855 21.22 21.37 57.26
CA THR A 855 19.82 21.00 57.03
C THR A 855 19.34 20.07 58.13
N LEU A 856 18.20 20.40 58.73
CA LEU A 856 17.47 19.54 59.65
C LEU A 856 16.29 18.91 58.93
N TYR A 857 16.18 17.59 59.06
CA TYR A 857 15.23 16.76 58.32
C TYR A 857 14.05 16.38 59.21
N GLY A 858 12.84 16.70 58.77
CA GLY A 858 11.60 16.32 59.44
C GLY A 858 11.35 14.81 59.41
N GLY A 859 11.22 14.20 60.59
CA GLY A 859 11.01 12.76 60.74
C GLY A 859 9.55 12.38 60.95
N TRP A 860 9.11 11.36 60.22
CA TRP A 860 7.74 10.88 60.22
C TRP A 860 7.62 9.39 60.48
N VAL A 861 6.54 9.00 61.17
CA VAL A 861 6.11 7.61 61.33
C VAL A 861 4.61 7.49 61.00
N LYS A 862 4.18 6.37 60.42
CA LYS A 862 2.77 6.17 60.03
C LYS A 862 1.88 6.04 61.28
N ALA A 863 0.70 6.66 61.30
CA ALA A 863 -0.04 6.93 62.54
C ALA A 863 -0.78 5.72 63.17
N ASP A 864 -0.81 4.55 62.53
CA ASP A 864 -1.81 3.51 62.85
C ASP A 864 -1.34 2.06 62.53
N GLU A 865 -0.20 1.63 63.07
CA GLU A 865 0.17 0.21 63.18
C GLU A 865 0.49 -0.18 64.64
N ALA A 866 -0.54 -0.43 65.45
CA ALA A 866 -0.36 -1.04 66.77
C ALA A 866 0.07 -2.51 66.61
N GLY A 867 1.30 -2.84 67.03
CA GLY A 867 1.77 -4.24 67.19
C GLY A 867 2.90 -4.72 66.27
N LYS A 868 3.59 -3.84 65.52
CA LYS A 868 4.80 -4.17 64.75
C LYS A 868 6.03 -3.45 65.31
N PRO A 869 7.27 -3.99 65.15
CA PRO A 869 8.48 -3.36 65.70
C PRO A 869 8.67 -1.93 65.19
N GLU A 870 9.13 -1.02 66.05
CA GLU A 870 9.30 0.41 65.74
C GLU A 870 10.15 0.60 64.47
N LYS A 871 9.54 1.10 63.40
CA LYS A 871 10.28 1.55 62.20
C LYS A 871 10.98 2.86 62.51
N LYS A 872 12.23 2.99 62.06
CA LYS A 872 13.00 4.23 62.15
C LYS A 872 12.27 5.37 61.41
N PRO A 873 12.32 6.62 61.91
CA PRO A 873 11.70 7.77 61.25
C PRO A 873 12.24 7.99 59.83
N THR A 874 11.41 8.49 58.92
CA THR A 874 11.80 8.78 57.53
C THR A 874 11.48 10.22 57.12
N ASN A 875 12.33 10.80 56.26
CA ASN A 875 12.09 12.04 55.52
C ASN A 875 11.90 11.72 54.02
N LYS A 876 11.17 10.65 53.72
CA LYS A 876 10.75 10.31 52.36
C LYS A 876 9.32 9.80 52.43
N LEU A 877 8.37 10.74 52.38
CA LEU A 877 6.96 10.44 52.38
C LEU A 877 6.46 10.20 50.95
N PRO A 878 5.48 9.31 50.74
CA PRO A 878 4.84 9.15 49.43
C PRO A 878 4.24 10.50 48.98
N GLN A 879 4.59 10.96 47.79
CA GLN A 879 4.05 12.21 47.24
C GLN A 879 2.56 12.01 46.91
N THR A 880 1.75 13.07 47.03
CA THR A 880 0.29 13.01 46.82
C THR A 880 -0.16 12.57 45.41
N GLY A 881 0.78 12.39 44.46
CA GLY A 881 0.55 11.77 43.15
C GLY A 881 0.91 10.28 43.04
N ASP A 882 1.64 9.69 44.00
CA ASP A 882 2.06 8.27 43.96
C ASP A 882 0.98 7.28 44.40
N MET A 883 -0.16 7.77 44.91
CA MET A 883 -1.32 6.94 45.26
C MET A 883 -2.06 6.40 44.03
N ALA A 884 -1.72 6.84 42.80
CA ALA A 884 -2.26 6.28 41.56
C ALA A 884 -1.50 5.05 41.04
N MET A 885 -0.36 4.69 41.63
CA MET A 885 0.49 3.55 41.19
C MET A 885 0.48 2.35 42.15
N MET A 886 -0.28 2.41 43.25
CA MET A 886 -0.53 1.26 44.14
C MET A 886 -1.98 0.81 44.09
N SER A 887 -2.43 0.47 42.89
CA SER A 887 -3.44 -0.56 42.67
C SER A 887 -3.10 -1.20 41.33
N VAL A 888 -3.06 -2.53 41.30
CA VAL A 888 -2.70 -3.39 40.14
C VAL A 888 -1.21 -3.73 40.00
N MET A 889 -0.65 -4.38 41.02
CA MET A 889 0.12 -5.60 40.77
C MET A 889 -0.53 -6.75 41.54
N ALA A 890 -1.48 -7.39 40.87
CA ALA A 890 -1.83 -8.77 41.13
C ALA A 890 -1.98 -9.47 39.77
N LEU A 891 -1.01 -10.36 39.50
CA LEU A 891 -1.07 -11.52 38.60
C LEU A 891 -1.00 -11.29 37.09
N GLY A 892 -0.05 -11.97 36.43
CA GLY A 892 -0.22 -12.40 35.04
C GLY A 892 1.02 -12.39 34.17
N SER A 893 1.91 -13.36 34.37
CA SER A 893 2.94 -13.78 33.43
C SER A 893 2.39 -14.24 32.06
N ALA A 894 3.24 -14.12 31.04
CA ALA A 894 3.29 -14.80 29.73
C ALA A 894 2.74 -14.03 28.51
N GLY A 895 3.67 -13.68 27.61
CA GLY A 895 3.40 -13.10 26.30
C GLY A 895 4.71 -12.84 25.54
N THR A 896 5.35 -13.91 25.09
CA THR A 896 6.56 -13.91 24.26
C THR A 896 6.27 -13.45 22.82
N ALA A 897 7.06 -12.52 22.30
CA ALA A 897 7.35 -12.33 20.87
C ALA A 897 8.78 -11.75 20.75
N ALA A 898 9.72 -12.56 20.27
CA ALA A 898 10.30 -12.48 18.92
C ALA A 898 11.41 -11.40 18.84
N LEU A 899 12.67 -11.83 18.99
CA LEU A 899 13.60 -12.13 17.89
C LEU A 899 14.25 -10.87 17.31
N ALA A 900 15.42 -10.53 17.86
CA ALA A 900 16.43 -9.77 17.15
C ALA A 900 17.76 -10.53 17.24
N TRP A 901 18.25 -10.89 16.06
CA TRP A 901 19.54 -11.48 15.78
C TRP A 901 20.68 -10.65 16.38
N ALA A 902 21.55 -11.29 17.16
CA ALA A 902 22.86 -10.76 17.47
C ALA A 902 23.87 -11.40 16.52
N SER A 903 24.36 -10.58 15.60
CA SER A 903 25.52 -10.85 14.77
C SER A 903 26.77 -11.01 15.62
N ASP A 904 27.51 -12.04 15.25
CA ASP A 904 28.81 -12.48 15.71
C ASP A 904 29.91 -11.40 15.56
N LYS A 905 30.79 -11.28 16.56
CA LYS A 905 32.19 -10.90 16.34
C LYS A 905 33.12 -11.41 17.43
N ARG A 906 34.01 -12.32 16.99
CA ARG A 906 35.43 -12.57 17.34
C ARG A 906 35.73 -13.72 18.31
N ARG A 907 36.37 -14.78 17.78
CA ARG A 907 37.84 -14.91 17.73
C ARG A 907 38.33 -16.18 17.00
N LYS A 908 39.24 -15.96 16.05
CA LYS A 908 40.40 -16.79 15.58
C LYS A 908 40.38 -18.30 15.86
N ALA A 909 40.48 -19.12 14.79
CA ALA A 909 41.64 -19.98 14.51
C ALA A 909 41.51 -20.72 13.16
N LYS A 910 42.61 -20.65 12.39
CA LYS A 910 42.95 -21.34 11.12
C LYS A 910 42.28 -20.91 9.83
#